data_AF-A0A3A0BJA3-F1
#
_entry.id   AF-A0A3A0BJA3-F1
#
_cell.length_a   1.000
_cell.length_b   1.000
_cell.length_c   1.000
_cell.angle_alpha   90.00
_cell.angle_beta   90.00
_cell.angle_gamma   90.00
#
_symmetry.space_group_name_H-M   'P 1'
#
loop_
_entity.id
_entity.type
_entity.pdbx_description
1 polymer ?
#
loop_
_entity_poly.entity_id
_entity_poly.type
_entity_poly.pdbx_seq_one_letter_code
_entity_poly.pdbx_strand_id
1 'polypeptide(L)'
;AAGLRLWRLGEIPLGTWYDEAANGLEALRVLREPVYRPIYTDGVNATGHYLWLIAGAFRLFGVGTVALRVISALMGVATVAAAYGVGKEIYGRAVGLAAAGLVATAHWSVTFSRMGMYNSATPLAELAVLWFLARGVRRNAPLDYGLAGLALGLGLCFYSAFQLFVAVLGLFVAWLLWRERAQWRRIAPGLGVMLVVAGLVIAPVAKLALVKPEMYFARVQSTSLLRDRDVQRLLPALAENTRKHLLMFNVAGDPNGRHNLPGAPLLDTISGALLFLGLGVTLRRANRPEMALLPVWAAVGLLGGILSLGFEAPQSLRSIAALPAVYLMVALPLGELAREWVTGPGRMVPALGAWLVLLFLLPIGLLNARLYFTRQTSDFASWNAYSTAETWTAEELRHLDGARAYVISLYDQHPTVRFLAPGVPYARLETNATLPLLQPADWNRAGLLGPSHQDTVLILDVERRELFEEARRLYPHAIFEERRPPFGGPVVIYVVRLSAADQASVQGLVATYHQEGEAGPGITRREQTLDSRWPQDAPVALPFTAEWQGVLAVDSYGPHQFVLQAPGEAALYIGEEPVLQGDAGQGNGLSAAVMLPRGNHNLRVWAEGGEGRVLLAWRAPNGEAEVIPPWMLYSPPVRSNGLLGRYFGNGEWAEPEGFAQIDPQIGMYFHVPVLPRPYTVVWAGKLAIPQDGVYGFALESVDESLLKIDGGEVAASRTRGEFGTGEMALSSGLHDIEVRYADRTDHTYINLYWRPPGQEGGGYQIIPSDFLFPPQKDYTRIEMPALPLPADAAEPAVAGVGRAAVPPAANEVVMSGLNAPRGIAAGDGRIYVAESGAGRVLMLDMASGETIELRPGEQPFVEPMDIAVDGAGGVYVLDAATARIERFGAQGVYEATLGAPPELANRARGLGVDAQGRIWVASTPAQRVVALDMNGAVVAEILRPAVSGTLQALQPVDVAGMDDGSVYVSDAGNHRLIRFDWNRAGLLGPSHAAGFILSSMALPVANSLDGSHLAVDGAGRVYVTQPEMGQVLRLNAQGGVDALWSLRTAAMPDAKPVGIAVDGAGRLWVADVQGGRVLRVTPEEP
;
A
#
# COMPACT_ATOMS: atom_id res chain seq x y z
N ALA A 1 35.23 -0.84 7.49
CA ALA A 1 34.69 -0.38 6.20
C ALA A 1 34.20 -1.54 5.33
N ALA A 2 35.09 -2.39 4.78
CA ALA A 2 34.70 -3.48 3.89
C ALA A 2 33.74 -4.50 4.54
N GLY A 3 34.01 -4.94 5.78
CA GLY A 3 33.12 -5.86 6.51
C GLY A 3 31.67 -5.37 6.57
N LEU A 4 31.43 -4.11 6.95
CA LEU A 4 30.07 -3.54 7.02
C LEU A 4 29.41 -3.38 5.63
N ARG A 5 30.16 -3.34 4.53
CA ARG A 5 29.59 -3.13 3.18
C ARG A 5 29.45 -4.42 2.38
N LEU A 6 30.24 -5.44 2.65
CA LEU A 6 30.25 -6.69 1.90
C LEU A 6 29.59 -7.86 2.64
N TRP A 7 29.50 -7.81 3.97
CA TRP A 7 28.87 -8.88 4.74
C TRP A 7 27.40 -9.04 4.35
N ARG A 8 27.01 -10.24 3.92
CA ARG A 8 25.64 -10.61 3.48
C ARG A 8 25.03 -9.61 2.48
N LEU A 9 25.82 -9.12 1.52
CA LEU A 9 25.38 -8.08 0.57
C LEU A 9 24.18 -8.48 -0.30
N GLY A 10 24.03 -9.78 -0.58
CA GLY A 10 22.88 -10.31 -1.33
C GLY A 10 21.61 -10.50 -0.49
N GLU A 11 21.72 -10.46 0.84
CA GLU A 11 20.62 -10.77 1.76
C GLU A 11 20.18 -9.57 2.60
N ILE A 12 21.07 -8.59 2.81
CA ILE A 12 20.81 -7.38 3.60
C ILE A 12 21.15 -6.15 2.75
N PRO A 13 20.19 -5.28 2.45
CA PRO A 13 18.75 -5.40 2.75
C PRO A 13 18.10 -6.57 1.98
N LEU A 14 17.00 -7.12 2.53
CA LEU A 14 16.28 -8.21 1.89
C LEU A 14 15.42 -7.64 0.74
N GLY A 15 15.46 -8.27 -0.42
CA GLY A 15 14.80 -7.77 -1.62
C GLY A 15 15.76 -7.12 -2.62
N THR A 16 15.35 -7.08 -3.88
CA THR A 16 16.03 -6.31 -4.94
C THR A 16 15.07 -5.24 -5.44
N TRP A 17 15.30 -3.99 -5.03
CA TRP A 17 14.42 -2.88 -5.36
C TRP A 17 14.31 -2.67 -6.88
N TYR A 18 13.12 -2.30 -7.37
CA TYR A 18 12.82 -2.25 -8.81
C TYR A 18 13.77 -1.36 -9.61
N ASP A 19 14.24 -0.22 -9.08
CA ASP A 19 15.21 0.65 -9.77
C ASP A 19 16.61 0.01 -9.81
N GLU A 20 17.01 -0.75 -8.76
CA GLU A 20 18.23 -1.56 -8.82
C GLU A 20 18.09 -2.62 -9.93
N ALA A 21 16.95 -3.33 -9.95
CA ALA A 21 16.67 -4.35 -10.95
C ALA A 21 16.63 -3.77 -12.38
N ALA A 22 16.06 -2.58 -12.56
CA ALA A 22 16.05 -1.86 -13.84
C ALA A 22 17.46 -1.49 -14.30
N ASN A 23 18.34 -1.02 -13.40
CA ASN A 23 19.76 -0.83 -13.70
C ASN A 23 20.42 -2.15 -14.13
N GLY A 24 20.07 -3.26 -13.47
CA GLY A 24 20.52 -4.60 -13.83
C GLY A 24 20.06 -5.03 -15.24
N LEU A 25 18.79 -4.82 -15.59
CA LEU A 25 18.25 -5.14 -16.91
C LEU A 25 18.92 -4.33 -18.02
N GLU A 26 19.15 -3.03 -17.80
CA GLU A 26 19.87 -2.17 -18.74
C GLU A 26 21.34 -2.58 -18.89
N ALA A 27 22.01 -2.96 -17.79
CA ALA A 27 23.37 -3.50 -17.82
C ALA A 27 23.44 -4.85 -18.56
N LEU A 28 22.43 -5.71 -18.42
CA LEU A 28 22.32 -6.94 -19.20
C LEU A 28 22.12 -6.64 -20.69
N ARG A 29 21.32 -5.63 -21.03
CA ARG A 29 21.13 -5.17 -22.41
C ARG A 29 22.44 -4.72 -23.03
N VAL A 30 23.26 -3.95 -22.30
CA VAL A 30 24.61 -3.55 -22.71
C VAL A 30 25.51 -4.75 -23.07
N LEU A 31 25.39 -5.85 -22.32
CA LEU A 31 26.13 -7.08 -22.57
C LEU A 31 25.59 -7.90 -23.75
N ARG A 32 24.26 -7.96 -23.90
CA ARG A 32 23.57 -8.78 -24.92
C ARG A 32 23.52 -8.12 -26.29
N GLU A 33 23.36 -6.80 -26.36
CA GLU A 33 23.24 -6.03 -27.59
C GLU A 33 24.55 -5.29 -27.89
N PRO A 34 25.37 -5.73 -28.87
CA PRO A 34 26.67 -5.11 -29.17
C PRO A 34 26.59 -3.65 -29.59
N VAL A 35 25.46 -3.23 -30.16
CA VAL A 35 25.22 -1.86 -30.64
C VAL A 35 24.68 -0.95 -29.53
N TYR A 36 24.12 -1.50 -28.45
CA TYR A 36 23.57 -0.71 -27.36
C TYR A 36 24.69 -0.15 -26.47
N ARG A 37 25.06 1.12 -26.71
CA ARG A 37 26.11 1.87 -26.00
C ARG A 37 25.54 3.16 -25.40
N PRO A 38 24.67 3.09 -24.37
CA PRO A 38 23.95 4.26 -23.87
C PRO A 38 24.91 5.25 -23.18
N ILE A 39 24.84 6.51 -23.61
CA ILE A 39 25.34 7.66 -22.83
C ILE A 39 24.31 8.02 -21.75
N TYR A 40 23.02 7.86 -22.09
CA TYR A 40 21.85 8.05 -21.24
C TYR A 40 20.83 6.98 -21.62
N THR A 41 20.04 6.53 -20.65
CA THR A 41 18.96 5.56 -20.86
C THR A 41 17.66 6.09 -20.27
N ASP A 42 16.63 6.11 -21.12
CA ASP A 42 15.29 6.51 -20.71
C ASP A 42 14.69 5.49 -19.73
N GLY A 43 15.13 4.23 -19.79
CA GLY A 43 14.62 3.14 -18.95
C GLY A 43 14.87 3.33 -17.44
N VAL A 44 15.94 4.05 -17.07
CA VAL A 44 16.22 4.45 -15.67
C VAL A 44 16.42 5.96 -15.51
N ASN A 45 16.15 6.73 -16.58
CA ASN A 45 16.24 8.19 -16.62
C ASN A 45 17.58 8.72 -16.05
N ALA A 46 18.69 8.11 -16.45
CA ALA A 46 20.03 8.39 -15.93
C ALA A 46 21.14 8.15 -16.98
N THR A 47 22.33 8.67 -16.70
CA THR A 47 23.53 8.48 -17.52
C THR A 47 24.03 7.03 -17.42
N GLY A 48 24.50 6.48 -18.55
CA GLY A 48 24.86 5.06 -18.66
C GLY A 48 26.15 4.63 -17.96
N HIS A 49 26.99 5.58 -17.49
CA HIS A 49 28.34 5.31 -16.95
C HIS A 49 28.34 4.28 -15.80
N TYR A 50 27.36 4.37 -14.91
CA TYR A 50 27.24 3.42 -13.80
C TYR A 50 26.84 2.01 -14.27
N LEU A 51 26.04 1.91 -15.33
CA LEU A 51 25.59 0.65 -15.91
C LEU A 51 26.74 -0.15 -16.53
N TRP A 52 27.75 0.53 -17.08
CA TRP A 52 28.98 -0.11 -17.56
C TRP A 52 29.74 -0.84 -16.44
N LEU A 53 29.74 -0.28 -15.22
CA LEU A 53 30.37 -0.89 -14.07
C LEU A 53 29.58 -2.13 -13.62
N ILE A 54 28.25 -2.05 -13.60
CA ILE A 54 27.38 -3.20 -13.31
C ILE A 54 27.57 -4.30 -14.38
N ALA A 55 27.61 -3.95 -15.66
CA ALA A 55 27.84 -4.90 -16.75
C ALA A 55 29.21 -5.60 -16.62
N GLY A 56 30.25 -4.86 -16.21
CA GLY A 56 31.54 -5.42 -15.85
C GLY A 56 31.45 -6.39 -14.66
N ALA A 57 30.72 -6.03 -13.61
CA ALA A 57 30.50 -6.89 -12.45
C ALA A 57 29.76 -8.18 -12.81
N PHE A 58 28.75 -8.12 -13.69
CA PHE A 58 28.06 -9.32 -14.18
C PHE A 58 28.97 -10.26 -14.96
N ARG A 59 29.95 -9.75 -15.71
CA ARG A 59 30.96 -10.60 -16.37
C ARG A 59 31.91 -11.27 -15.39
N LEU A 60 32.20 -10.64 -14.25
CA LEU A 60 33.18 -11.13 -13.27
C LEU A 60 32.56 -12.08 -12.23
N PHE A 61 31.35 -11.78 -11.77
CA PHE A 61 30.73 -12.46 -10.63
C PHE A 61 29.44 -13.21 -10.99
N GLY A 62 29.00 -13.14 -12.26
CA GLY A 62 27.70 -13.63 -12.69
C GLY A 62 26.57 -12.63 -12.44
N VAL A 63 25.41 -12.92 -13.02
CA VAL A 63 24.21 -12.07 -12.89
C VAL A 63 23.53 -12.35 -11.56
N GLY A 64 23.26 -11.31 -10.77
CA GLY A 64 22.54 -11.43 -9.50
C GLY A 64 22.68 -10.19 -8.62
N THR A 65 21.94 -10.17 -7.51
CA THR A 65 21.87 -9.03 -6.58
C THR A 65 23.22 -8.65 -5.97
N VAL A 66 24.09 -9.64 -5.68
CA VAL A 66 25.45 -9.37 -5.17
C VAL A 66 26.28 -8.59 -6.19
N ALA A 67 26.30 -9.02 -7.46
CA ALA A 67 27.05 -8.36 -8.51
C ALA A 67 26.49 -6.96 -8.84
N LEU A 68 25.18 -6.78 -8.68
CA LEU A 68 24.51 -5.48 -8.82
C LEU A 68 24.94 -4.48 -7.73
N ARG A 69 25.13 -4.95 -6.49
CA ARG A 69 25.45 -4.12 -5.32
C ARG A 69 26.94 -3.93 -5.06
N VAL A 70 27.81 -4.82 -5.58
CA VAL A 70 29.25 -4.80 -5.26
C VAL A 70 29.92 -3.49 -5.68
N ILE A 71 29.49 -2.88 -6.78
CA ILE A 71 30.04 -1.60 -7.27
C ILE A 71 29.80 -0.49 -6.24
N SER A 72 28.57 -0.32 -5.74
CA SER A 72 28.26 0.62 -4.67
C SER A 72 29.05 0.34 -3.40
N ALA A 73 29.22 -0.93 -3.05
CA ALA A 73 29.94 -1.33 -1.84
C ALA A 73 31.42 -0.93 -1.93
N LEU A 74 32.05 -1.17 -3.08
CA LEU A 74 33.43 -0.79 -3.36
C LEU A 74 33.60 0.73 -3.40
N MET A 75 32.65 1.46 -4.00
CA MET A 75 32.64 2.93 -3.96
C MET A 75 32.55 3.43 -2.52
N GLY A 76 31.67 2.85 -1.69
CA GLY A 76 31.56 3.20 -0.28
C GLY A 76 32.84 2.92 0.52
N VAL A 77 33.56 1.84 0.22
CA VAL A 77 34.89 1.58 0.82
C VAL A 77 35.91 2.64 0.37
N ALA A 78 35.91 3.01 -0.91
CA ALA A 78 36.78 4.06 -1.44
C ALA A 78 36.45 5.44 -0.83
N THR A 79 35.18 5.74 -0.54
CA THR A 79 34.74 6.97 0.14
C THR A 79 35.42 7.14 1.49
N VAL A 80 35.62 6.05 2.25
CA VAL A 80 36.33 6.07 3.53
C VAL A 80 37.80 6.49 3.36
N ALA A 81 38.46 5.96 2.33
CA ALA A 81 39.85 6.33 2.03
C ALA A 81 39.96 7.79 1.55
N ALA A 82 38.99 8.26 0.75
CA ALA A 82 38.93 9.65 0.31
C ALA A 82 38.65 10.61 1.49
N ALA A 83 37.78 10.23 2.44
CA ALA A 83 37.52 10.99 3.66
C ALA A 83 38.79 11.16 4.52
N TYR A 84 39.56 10.07 4.69
CA TYR A 84 40.88 10.15 5.32
C TYR A 84 41.80 11.12 4.58
N GLY A 85 41.83 11.03 3.25
CA GLY A 85 42.64 11.85 2.37
C GLY A 85 42.37 13.35 2.55
N VAL A 86 41.11 13.77 2.42
CA VAL A 86 40.69 15.17 2.61
C VAL A 86 40.98 15.64 4.03
N GLY A 87 40.54 14.88 5.04
CA GLY A 87 40.73 15.23 6.44
C GLY A 87 42.21 15.41 6.79
N LYS A 88 43.07 14.52 6.31
CA LYS A 88 44.52 14.59 6.52
C LYS A 88 45.17 15.78 5.83
N GLU A 89 44.87 16.02 4.56
CA GLU A 89 45.55 17.04 3.75
C GLU A 89 45.13 18.47 4.16
N ILE A 90 43.89 18.66 4.62
CA ILE A 90 43.35 19.98 4.98
C ILE A 90 43.44 20.25 6.49
N TYR A 91 43.02 19.30 7.33
CA TYR A 91 42.83 19.53 8.77
C TYR A 91 43.82 18.76 9.66
N GLY A 92 44.53 17.77 9.10
CA GLY A 92 45.58 17.00 9.76
C GLY A 92 45.21 15.54 10.01
N ARG A 93 46.21 14.73 10.37
CA ARG A 93 46.08 13.25 10.45
C ARG A 93 45.00 12.77 11.42
N ALA A 94 44.83 13.44 12.56
CA ALA A 94 43.83 13.06 13.57
C ALA A 94 42.40 13.23 13.04
N VAL A 95 42.09 14.39 12.43
CA VAL A 95 40.80 14.64 11.77
C VAL A 95 40.57 13.66 10.62
N GLY A 96 41.61 13.35 9.83
CA GLY A 96 41.53 12.34 8.77
C GLY A 96 41.15 10.95 9.30
N LEU A 97 41.76 10.48 10.39
CA LEU A 97 41.42 9.19 11.00
C LEU A 97 40.00 9.19 11.59
N ALA A 98 39.60 10.28 12.25
CA ALA A 98 38.26 10.43 12.80
C ALA A 98 37.20 10.41 11.67
N ALA A 99 37.39 11.20 10.61
CA ALA A 99 36.48 11.23 9.45
C ALA A 99 36.35 9.86 8.78
N ALA A 100 37.47 9.14 8.61
CA ALA A 100 37.46 7.79 8.05
C ALA A 100 36.70 6.81 8.94
N GLY A 101 36.93 6.85 10.26
CA GLY A 101 36.20 6.02 11.23
C GLY A 101 34.70 6.28 11.18
N LEU A 102 34.30 7.55 11.22
CA LEU A 102 32.91 7.97 11.16
C LEU A 102 32.22 7.53 9.87
N VAL A 103 32.79 7.83 8.70
CA VAL A 103 32.20 7.42 7.40
C VAL A 103 32.21 5.89 7.23
N ALA A 104 33.18 5.20 7.82
CA ALA A 104 33.24 3.75 7.75
C ALA A 104 32.05 3.08 8.45
N THR A 105 31.57 3.66 9.55
CA THR A 105 30.50 3.09 10.38
C THR A 105 29.16 3.80 10.28
N ALA A 106 29.12 5.02 9.73
CA ALA A 106 27.92 5.81 9.50
C ALA A 106 26.82 5.00 8.80
N HIS A 107 25.67 4.82 9.46
CA HIS A 107 24.56 4.07 8.85
C HIS A 107 24.10 4.76 7.55
N TRP A 108 24.04 6.10 7.50
CA TRP A 108 23.72 6.85 6.28
C TRP A 108 24.65 6.49 5.10
N SER A 109 25.96 6.34 5.36
CA SER A 109 26.92 5.90 4.34
C SER A 109 26.80 4.41 4.01
N VAL A 110 26.55 3.57 5.01
CA VAL A 110 26.41 2.11 4.83
C VAL A 110 25.16 1.78 4.01
N THR A 111 24.01 2.41 4.29
CA THR A 111 22.75 2.18 3.57
C THR A 111 22.93 2.38 2.07
N PHE A 112 23.41 3.54 1.64
CA PHE A 112 23.52 3.84 0.21
C PHE A 112 24.68 3.13 -0.48
N SER A 113 25.70 2.66 0.25
CA SER A 113 26.75 1.82 -0.34
C SER A 113 26.38 0.35 -0.41
N ARG A 114 25.21 -0.06 0.10
CA ARG A 114 24.70 -1.44 0.00
C ARG A 114 23.54 -1.59 -0.98
N MET A 115 23.14 -0.51 -1.63
CA MET A 115 22.12 -0.48 -2.69
C MET A 115 22.80 -0.27 -4.04
N GLY A 116 22.46 -1.05 -5.07
CA GLY A 116 23.03 -1.05 -6.43
C GLY A 116 22.65 0.17 -7.27
N MET A 117 22.85 1.36 -6.70
CA MET A 117 22.45 2.65 -7.25
C MET A 117 23.66 3.60 -7.37
N TYR A 118 23.62 4.47 -8.38
CA TYR A 118 24.70 5.41 -8.73
C TYR A 118 24.94 6.53 -7.71
N ASN A 119 24.01 6.77 -6.79
CA ASN A 119 24.12 7.81 -5.76
C ASN A 119 25.31 7.60 -4.80
N SER A 120 25.72 6.35 -4.58
CA SER A 120 26.90 6.00 -3.77
C SER A 120 28.22 6.60 -4.31
N ALA A 121 28.26 6.96 -5.60
CA ALA A 121 29.41 7.57 -6.24
C ALA A 121 29.63 9.04 -5.84
N THR A 122 28.58 9.73 -5.38
CA THR A 122 28.63 11.19 -5.12
C THR A 122 29.60 11.54 -4.00
N PRO A 123 29.47 10.99 -2.77
CA PRO A 123 30.43 11.28 -1.70
C PRO A 123 31.87 10.92 -2.06
N LEU A 124 32.07 9.82 -2.81
CA LEU A 124 33.39 9.41 -3.30
C LEU A 124 33.98 10.46 -4.23
N ALA A 125 33.23 10.89 -5.24
CA ALA A 125 33.68 11.84 -6.24
C ALA A 125 34.03 13.19 -5.58
N GLU A 126 33.18 13.71 -4.69
CA GLU A 126 33.42 14.98 -4.01
C GLU A 126 34.71 14.95 -3.19
N LEU A 127 34.86 13.93 -2.33
CA LEU A 127 36.04 13.75 -1.50
C LEU A 127 37.30 13.49 -2.33
N ALA A 128 37.21 12.70 -3.41
CA ALA A 128 38.34 12.42 -4.29
C ALA A 128 38.83 13.68 -5.01
N VAL A 129 37.91 14.52 -5.52
CA VAL A 129 38.25 15.81 -6.15
C VAL A 129 39.01 16.68 -5.15
N LEU A 130 38.46 16.91 -3.95
CA LEU A 130 39.11 17.76 -2.95
C LEU A 130 40.44 17.18 -2.46
N TRP A 131 40.52 15.86 -2.28
CA TRP A 131 41.73 15.19 -1.81
C TRP A 131 42.86 15.32 -2.82
N PHE A 132 42.63 14.95 -4.08
CA PHE A 132 43.65 15.02 -5.11
C PHE A 132 44.02 16.46 -5.44
N LEU A 133 43.05 17.39 -5.43
CA LEU A 133 43.34 18.80 -5.64
C LEU A 133 44.22 19.39 -4.52
N ALA A 134 43.87 19.15 -3.25
CA ALA A 134 44.67 19.61 -2.11
C ALA A 134 46.09 18.98 -2.12
N ARG A 135 46.18 17.68 -2.42
CA ARG A 135 47.46 16.97 -2.53
C ARG A 135 48.31 17.47 -3.70
N GLY A 136 47.66 17.75 -4.84
CA GLY A 136 48.27 18.27 -6.06
C GLY A 136 48.85 19.66 -5.84
N VAL A 137 48.16 20.55 -5.13
CA VAL A 137 48.70 21.86 -4.73
C VAL A 137 49.93 21.69 -3.83
N ARG A 138 49.85 20.84 -2.81
CA ARG A 138 50.97 20.62 -1.87
C ARG A 138 52.21 20.01 -2.53
N ARG A 139 52.01 19.02 -3.41
CA ARG A 139 53.11 18.29 -4.09
C ARG A 139 53.54 18.93 -5.40
N ASN A 140 52.71 19.79 -6.00
CA ASN A 140 52.83 20.28 -7.36
C ASN A 140 52.99 19.15 -8.39
N ALA A 141 52.11 18.15 -8.30
CA ALA A 141 52.16 16.97 -9.15
C ALA A 141 51.02 17.02 -10.18
N PRO A 142 51.30 17.06 -11.50
CA PRO A 142 50.26 17.13 -12.52
C PRO A 142 49.33 15.90 -12.52
N LEU A 143 49.84 14.73 -12.12
CA LEU A 143 49.05 13.52 -11.94
C LEU A 143 47.90 13.71 -10.96
N ASP A 144 48.13 14.41 -9.83
CA ASP A 144 47.10 14.65 -8.82
C ASP A 144 46.00 15.56 -9.38
N TYR A 145 46.34 16.58 -10.16
CA TYR A 145 45.35 17.39 -10.87
C TYR A 145 44.57 16.58 -11.92
N GLY A 146 45.24 15.69 -12.64
CA GLY A 146 44.59 14.76 -13.57
C GLY A 146 43.60 13.83 -12.86
N LEU A 147 43.96 13.28 -11.70
CA LEU A 147 43.07 12.44 -10.88
C LEU A 147 41.88 13.24 -10.32
N ALA A 148 42.09 14.50 -9.92
CA ALA A 148 41.00 15.38 -9.54
C ALA A 148 40.05 15.65 -10.73
N GLY A 149 40.60 15.84 -11.94
CA GLY A 149 39.83 16.03 -13.16
C GLY A 149 39.02 14.78 -13.53
N LEU A 150 39.61 13.60 -13.39
CA LEU A 150 38.94 12.32 -13.61
C LEU A 150 37.77 12.13 -12.63
N ALA A 151 37.99 12.40 -11.34
CA ALA A 151 36.95 12.30 -10.32
C ALA A 151 35.80 13.30 -10.56
N LEU A 152 36.13 14.55 -10.96
CA LEU A 152 35.15 15.57 -11.32
C LEU A 152 34.31 15.14 -12.53
N GLY A 153 34.97 14.66 -13.59
CA GLY A 153 34.30 14.19 -14.79
C GLY A 153 33.39 12.98 -14.52
N LEU A 154 33.87 11.98 -13.78
CA LEU A 154 33.08 10.80 -13.43
C LEU A 154 31.90 11.16 -12.52
N GLY A 155 32.07 12.04 -11.54
CA GLY A 155 30.98 12.50 -10.69
C GLY A 155 29.84 13.12 -11.50
N LEU A 156 30.19 13.99 -12.47
CA LEU A 156 29.22 14.60 -13.41
C LEU A 156 28.58 13.58 -14.36
N CYS A 157 29.20 12.42 -14.55
CA CYS A 157 28.70 11.34 -15.38
C CYS A 157 27.88 10.29 -14.62
N PHE A 158 27.88 10.27 -13.28
CA PHE A 158 27.16 9.26 -12.49
C PHE A 158 25.84 9.76 -11.93
N TYR A 159 25.79 10.98 -11.37
CA TYR A 159 24.59 11.47 -10.71
C TYR A 159 24.38 12.97 -10.91
N SER A 160 23.15 13.36 -11.22
CA SER A 160 22.79 14.76 -11.48
C SER A 160 22.98 15.66 -10.26
N ALA A 161 22.72 15.18 -9.04
CA ALA A 161 22.90 16.01 -7.83
C ALA A 161 24.36 16.42 -7.59
N PHE A 162 25.34 15.67 -8.14
CA PHE A 162 26.75 16.05 -8.08
C PHE A 162 27.03 17.40 -8.77
N GLN A 163 26.15 17.88 -9.67
CA GLN A 163 26.28 19.19 -10.29
C GLN A 163 26.30 20.33 -9.26
N LEU A 164 25.59 20.19 -8.14
CA LEU A 164 25.60 21.17 -7.05
C LEU A 164 27.00 21.34 -6.44
N PHE A 165 27.80 20.28 -6.42
CA PHE A 165 29.16 20.31 -5.91
C PHE A 165 30.10 21.19 -6.76
N VAL A 166 29.81 21.43 -8.04
CA VAL A 166 30.63 22.31 -8.89
C VAL A 166 30.71 23.72 -8.32
N ALA A 167 29.63 24.22 -7.71
CA ALA A 167 29.61 25.51 -7.03
C ALA A 167 30.54 25.50 -5.79
N VAL A 168 30.46 24.45 -4.97
CA VAL A 168 31.32 24.26 -3.79
C VAL A 168 32.79 24.18 -4.20
N LEU A 169 33.09 23.44 -5.27
CA LEU A 169 34.43 23.32 -5.83
C LEU A 169 34.96 24.67 -6.32
N GLY A 170 34.13 25.49 -6.96
CA GLY A 170 34.49 26.85 -7.37
C GLY A 170 34.90 27.72 -6.18
N LEU A 171 34.13 27.68 -5.09
CA LEU A 171 34.47 28.38 -3.84
C LEU A 171 35.76 27.86 -3.23
N PHE A 172 35.97 26.54 -3.24
CA PHE A 172 37.21 25.91 -2.76
C PHE A 172 38.43 26.32 -3.59
N VAL A 173 38.32 26.35 -4.92
CA VAL A 173 39.40 26.79 -5.82
C VAL A 173 39.70 28.27 -5.61
N ALA A 174 38.67 29.11 -5.49
CA ALA A 174 38.85 30.54 -5.19
C ALA A 174 39.59 30.74 -3.87
N TRP A 175 39.22 29.99 -2.83
CA TRP A 175 39.94 29.98 -1.56
C TRP A 175 41.39 29.51 -1.73
N LEU A 176 41.63 28.39 -2.42
CA LEU A 176 42.99 27.87 -2.65
C LEU A 176 43.88 28.92 -3.34
N LEU A 177 43.37 29.57 -4.37
CA LEU A 177 44.09 30.61 -5.11
C LEU A 177 44.34 31.85 -4.25
N TRP A 178 43.40 32.22 -3.37
CA TRP A 178 43.60 33.32 -2.42
C TRP A 178 44.64 32.99 -1.35
N ARG A 179 44.57 31.79 -0.76
CA ARG A 179 45.51 31.31 0.27
C ARG A 179 46.92 31.19 -0.28
N GLU A 180 47.05 30.59 -1.45
CA GLU A 180 48.33 30.36 -2.14
C GLU A 180 48.58 31.44 -3.21
N ARG A 181 48.10 32.68 -3.01
CA ARG A 181 48.21 33.75 -4.00
C ARG A 181 49.64 34.06 -4.46
N ALA A 182 50.64 33.77 -3.64
CA ALA A 182 52.04 33.91 -4.04
C ALA A 182 52.49 32.83 -5.05
N GLN A 183 51.77 31.70 -5.10
CA GLN A 183 52.08 30.51 -5.89
C GLN A 183 51.06 30.26 -7.02
N TRP A 184 50.18 31.22 -7.35
CA TRP A 184 49.11 31.02 -8.34
C TRP A 184 49.63 30.58 -9.71
N ARG A 185 50.79 31.11 -10.16
CA ARG A 185 51.43 30.74 -11.43
C ARG A 185 51.87 29.28 -11.46
N ARG A 186 52.13 28.68 -10.30
CA ARG A 186 52.47 27.27 -10.13
C ARG A 186 51.22 26.39 -10.13
N ILE A 187 50.12 26.87 -9.56
CA ILE A 187 48.86 26.12 -9.42
C ILE A 187 48.04 26.13 -10.72
N ALA A 188 48.03 27.25 -11.45
CA ALA A 188 47.16 27.45 -12.62
C ALA A 188 47.32 26.40 -13.73
N PRO A 189 48.54 25.96 -14.12
CA PRO A 189 48.70 24.89 -15.11
C PRO A 189 48.07 23.58 -14.66
N GLY A 190 48.19 23.24 -13.37
CA GLY A 190 47.56 22.06 -12.77
C GLY A 190 46.04 22.14 -12.85
N LEU A 191 45.44 23.29 -12.51
CA LEU A 191 43.99 23.49 -12.69
C LEU A 191 43.57 23.35 -14.16
N GLY A 192 44.41 23.80 -15.11
CA GLY A 192 44.21 23.55 -16.53
C GLY A 192 44.16 22.06 -16.88
N VAL A 193 45.11 21.26 -16.37
CA VAL A 193 45.11 19.79 -16.54
C VAL A 193 43.84 19.17 -15.97
N MET A 194 43.42 19.57 -14.77
CA MET A 194 42.20 19.10 -14.14
C MET A 194 40.97 19.37 -15.02
N LEU A 195 40.82 20.59 -15.54
CA LEU A 195 39.69 20.97 -16.40
C LEU A 195 39.69 20.24 -17.74
N VAL A 196 40.87 20.06 -18.36
CA VAL A 196 40.98 19.29 -19.61
C VAL A 196 40.58 17.84 -19.40
N VAL A 197 41.08 17.18 -18.34
CA VAL A 197 40.71 15.78 -18.05
C VAL A 197 39.22 15.67 -17.73
N ALA A 198 38.67 16.56 -16.90
CA ALA A 198 37.23 16.58 -16.61
C ALA A 198 36.40 16.78 -17.89
N GLY A 199 36.82 17.70 -18.76
CA GLY A 199 36.21 17.98 -20.06
C GLY A 199 36.22 16.77 -20.99
N LEU A 200 37.32 16.02 -21.04
CA LEU A 200 37.43 14.79 -21.84
C LEU A 200 36.48 13.69 -21.34
N VAL A 201 36.36 13.54 -20.02
CA VAL A 201 35.48 12.52 -19.42
C VAL A 201 34.01 12.87 -19.64
N ILE A 202 33.62 14.13 -19.43
CA ILE A 202 32.21 14.56 -19.58
C ILE A 202 31.80 14.77 -21.04
N ALA A 203 32.73 14.84 -21.99
CA ALA A 203 32.43 15.20 -23.39
C ALA A 203 31.20 14.47 -24.00
N PRO A 204 30.99 13.16 -23.80
CA PRO A 204 29.81 12.47 -24.33
C PRO A 204 28.49 12.96 -23.70
N VAL A 205 28.48 13.14 -22.37
CA VAL A 205 27.31 13.62 -21.62
C VAL A 205 27.05 15.09 -21.92
N ALA A 206 28.10 15.91 -22.01
CA ALA A 206 27.99 17.32 -22.38
C ALA A 206 27.43 17.49 -23.79
N LYS A 207 27.87 16.68 -24.75
CA LYS A 207 27.29 16.66 -26.10
C LYS A 207 25.81 16.29 -26.05
N LEU A 208 25.42 15.29 -25.25
CA LEU A 208 24.01 14.92 -25.10
C LEU A 208 23.20 16.08 -24.50
N ALA A 209 23.67 16.69 -23.41
CA ALA A 209 22.99 17.80 -22.76
C ALA A 209 22.81 19.02 -23.69
N LEU A 210 23.74 19.24 -24.63
CA LEU A 210 23.65 20.30 -25.65
C LEU A 210 22.71 19.95 -26.81
N VAL A 211 22.67 18.68 -27.24
CA VAL A 211 21.91 18.24 -28.42
C VAL A 211 20.48 17.82 -28.06
N LYS A 212 20.27 17.28 -26.86
CA LYS A 212 18.98 16.78 -26.33
C LYS A 212 18.75 17.25 -24.88
N PRO A 213 18.64 18.57 -24.65
CA PRO A 213 18.48 19.11 -23.29
C PRO A 213 17.21 18.62 -22.59
N GLU A 214 16.10 18.46 -23.32
CA GLU A 214 14.84 17.95 -22.81
C GLU A 214 14.97 16.54 -22.21
N MET A 215 15.69 15.65 -22.89
CA MET A 215 15.98 14.30 -22.39
C MET A 215 16.87 14.34 -21.13
N TYR A 216 17.93 15.16 -21.17
CA TYR A 216 18.90 15.23 -20.08
C TYR A 216 18.32 15.86 -18.79
N PHE A 217 17.45 16.87 -18.92
CA PHE A 217 16.84 17.57 -17.78
C PHE A 217 15.47 17.02 -17.37
N ALA A 218 14.92 16.03 -18.09
CA ALA A 218 13.60 15.45 -17.82
C ALA A 218 13.41 15.05 -16.35
N ARG A 219 14.39 14.34 -15.76
CA ARG A 219 14.33 13.90 -14.37
C ARG A 219 14.26 15.08 -13.40
N VAL A 220 15.18 16.04 -13.54
CA VAL A 220 15.26 17.22 -12.66
C VAL A 220 13.96 18.01 -12.72
N GLN A 221 13.39 18.20 -13.92
CA GLN A 221 12.11 18.88 -14.10
C GLN A 221 10.95 18.11 -13.46
N SER A 222 10.89 16.78 -13.62
CA SER A 222 9.81 15.94 -13.07
C SER A 222 9.76 15.92 -11.53
N THR A 223 10.91 16.06 -10.86
CA THR A 223 11.01 15.97 -9.39
C THR A 223 11.19 17.33 -8.71
N SER A 224 11.11 18.43 -9.45
CA SER A 224 11.33 19.79 -8.94
C SER A 224 10.12 20.31 -8.18
N LEU A 225 10.34 20.85 -6.98
CA LEU A 225 9.31 21.57 -6.22
C LEU A 225 8.86 22.87 -6.92
N LEU A 226 9.70 23.40 -7.82
CA LEU A 226 9.46 24.65 -8.54
C LEU A 226 8.46 24.48 -9.69
N ARG A 227 8.08 23.24 -10.02
CA ARG A 227 7.19 22.93 -11.13
C ARG A 227 5.73 23.21 -10.73
N ASP A 228 5.01 23.94 -11.59
CA ASP A 228 3.55 24.13 -11.53
C ASP A 228 3.00 24.75 -10.22
N ARG A 229 3.80 25.56 -9.50
CA ARG A 229 3.36 26.26 -8.27
C ARG A 229 3.53 27.78 -8.36
N ASP A 230 2.48 28.51 -7.99
CA ASP A 230 2.54 29.95 -7.77
C ASP A 230 3.44 30.32 -6.58
N VAL A 231 4.05 31.52 -6.63
CA VAL A 231 5.00 32.03 -5.63
C VAL A 231 4.45 31.96 -4.20
N GLN A 232 3.15 32.19 -4.01
CA GLN A 232 2.49 32.15 -2.70
C GLN A 232 2.49 30.75 -2.06
N ARG A 233 2.46 29.67 -2.85
CA ARG A 233 2.51 28.27 -2.38
C ARG A 233 3.93 27.72 -2.32
N LEU A 234 4.87 28.37 -3.01
CA LEU A 234 6.25 27.91 -3.10
C LEU A 234 7.06 28.26 -1.85
N LEU A 235 6.94 29.48 -1.31
CA LEU A 235 7.71 29.90 -0.14
C LEU A 235 7.43 29.05 1.12
N PRO A 236 6.17 28.77 1.48
CA PRO A 236 5.88 27.88 2.61
C PRO A 236 6.43 26.47 2.38
N ALA A 237 6.30 25.93 1.17
CA ALA A 237 6.81 24.60 0.83
C ALA A 237 8.35 24.52 0.91
N LEU A 238 9.07 25.54 0.44
CA LEU A 238 10.52 25.62 0.56
C LEU A 238 10.97 25.76 2.01
N ALA A 239 10.29 26.58 2.80
CA ALA A 239 10.58 26.74 4.23
C ALA A 239 10.40 25.42 4.96
N GLU A 240 9.30 24.72 4.69
CA GLU A 240 8.97 23.45 5.32
C GLU A 240 9.94 22.33 4.88
N ASN A 241 10.26 22.23 3.59
CA ASN A 241 11.30 21.32 3.11
C ASN A 241 12.66 21.62 3.74
N THR A 242 13.04 22.89 3.84
CA THR A 242 14.31 23.30 4.48
C THR A 242 14.32 22.87 5.94
N ARG A 243 13.24 23.14 6.68
CA ARG A 243 13.09 22.75 8.09
C ARG A 243 13.26 21.24 8.26
N LYS A 244 12.55 20.42 7.48
CA LYS A 244 12.67 18.95 7.50
C LYS A 244 14.10 18.48 7.27
N HIS A 245 14.79 19.00 6.24
CA HIS A 245 16.17 18.60 5.93
C HIS A 245 17.21 19.09 6.95
N LEU A 246 16.96 20.19 7.67
CA LEU A 246 17.82 20.61 8.79
C LEU A 246 17.59 19.73 10.03
N LEU A 247 16.35 19.31 10.29
CA LEU A 247 15.98 18.45 11.42
C LEU A 247 16.39 16.97 11.21
N MET A 248 16.66 16.56 9.97
CA MET A 248 16.93 15.16 9.63
C MET A 248 18.15 14.54 10.30
N PHE A 249 19.10 15.35 10.75
CA PHE A 249 20.31 14.86 11.38
C PHE A 249 20.10 14.38 12.81
N ASN A 250 19.20 15.01 13.59
CA ASN A 250 19.11 14.82 15.04
C ASN A 250 17.70 14.58 15.56
N VAL A 251 16.67 14.94 14.79
CA VAL A 251 15.27 14.91 15.25
C VAL A 251 14.45 13.89 14.46
N ALA A 252 14.42 14.03 13.14
CA ALA A 252 13.50 13.29 12.28
C ALA A 252 14.05 13.12 10.87
N GLY A 253 14.65 11.97 10.61
CA GLY A 253 15.28 11.60 9.35
C GLY A 253 14.31 11.23 8.23
N ASP A 254 14.87 10.63 7.18
CA ASP A 254 14.11 10.21 6.00
C ASP A 254 13.09 9.10 6.36
N PRO A 255 11.78 9.27 6.06
CA PRO A 255 10.75 8.29 6.38
C PRO A 255 10.78 7.06 5.48
N ASN A 256 11.53 7.10 4.36
CA ASN A 256 11.61 6.00 3.43
C ASN A 256 12.46 4.86 3.99
N GLY A 257 11.84 3.69 4.19
CA GLY A 257 12.47 2.49 4.73
C GLY A 257 13.70 1.98 3.95
N ARG A 258 13.84 2.36 2.68
CA ARG A 258 15.05 2.07 1.88
C ARG A 258 16.24 2.94 2.30
N HIS A 259 15.97 4.18 2.64
CA HIS A 259 17.01 5.19 2.87
C HIS A 259 17.47 5.20 4.32
N ASN A 260 16.61 4.77 5.23
CA ASN A 260 16.84 4.85 6.67
C ASN A 260 15.91 3.87 7.41
N LEU A 261 16.17 3.61 8.70
CA LEU A 261 15.08 3.16 9.57
C LEU A 261 14.06 4.32 9.54
N PRO A 262 12.80 4.09 9.11
CA PRO A 262 11.85 5.16 8.86
C PRO A 262 11.98 6.21 9.94
N GLY A 263 12.32 7.41 9.47
CA GLY A 263 12.42 8.69 10.16
C GLY A 263 13.30 8.77 11.40
N ALA A 264 13.99 7.71 11.81
CA ALA A 264 15.06 7.82 12.79
C ALA A 264 16.08 8.91 12.36
N PRO A 265 16.72 9.65 13.27
CA PRO A 265 17.74 10.64 12.88
C PRO A 265 18.90 10.03 12.08
N LEU A 266 19.41 10.75 11.06
CA LEU A 266 20.53 10.31 10.23
C LEU A 266 21.88 10.27 10.96
N LEU A 267 22.00 10.94 12.10
CA LEU A 267 23.15 10.84 12.99
C LEU A 267 22.73 10.18 14.30
N ASP A 268 23.56 9.28 14.81
CA ASP A 268 23.41 8.81 16.18
C ASP A 268 23.63 9.97 17.17
N THR A 269 23.17 9.80 18.41
CA THR A 269 23.20 10.84 19.44
C THR A 269 24.60 11.44 19.66
N ILE A 270 25.67 10.64 19.57
CA ILE A 270 27.04 11.11 19.79
C ILE A 270 27.52 11.90 18.57
N SER A 271 27.38 11.35 17.37
CA SER A 271 27.72 12.06 16.13
C SER A 271 26.92 13.35 15.96
N GLY A 272 25.65 13.34 16.37
CA GLY A 272 24.77 14.50 16.36
C GLY A 272 25.23 15.61 17.31
N ALA A 273 25.65 15.29 18.54
CA ALA A 273 26.23 16.28 19.46
C ALA A 273 27.56 16.84 18.93
N LEU A 274 28.40 15.96 18.36
CA LEU A 274 29.66 16.35 17.73
C LEU A 274 29.46 17.23 16.50
N LEU A 275 28.37 17.07 15.74
CA LEU A 275 28.02 17.96 14.63
C LEU A 275 27.83 19.40 15.12
N PHE A 276 27.06 19.63 16.19
CA PHE A 276 26.86 20.97 16.74
C PHE A 276 28.16 21.59 17.27
N LEU A 277 29.00 20.79 17.95
CA LEU A 277 30.33 21.25 18.38
C LEU A 277 31.21 21.59 17.17
N GLY A 278 31.22 20.75 16.14
CA GLY A 278 31.92 20.98 14.90
C GLY A 278 31.45 22.24 14.18
N LEU A 279 30.14 22.45 14.11
CA LEU A 279 29.55 23.67 13.56
C LEU A 279 30.00 24.90 14.36
N GLY A 280 29.95 24.84 15.70
CA GLY A 280 30.48 25.91 16.55
C GLY A 280 31.96 26.22 16.32
N VAL A 281 32.80 25.18 16.15
CA VAL A 281 34.23 25.33 15.82
C VAL A 281 34.42 25.98 14.44
N THR A 282 33.67 25.53 13.42
CA THR A 282 33.77 26.09 12.06
C THR A 282 33.33 27.55 12.00
N LEU A 283 32.23 27.91 12.67
CA LEU A 283 31.72 29.28 12.73
C LEU A 283 32.65 30.20 13.53
N ARG A 284 33.17 29.75 14.68
CA ARG A 284 34.14 30.52 15.48
C ARG A 284 35.43 30.79 14.70
N ARG A 285 35.80 29.90 13.78
CA ARG A 285 36.98 30.01 12.92
C ARG A 285 36.60 30.34 11.47
N ALA A 286 35.46 30.98 11.23
CA ALA A 286 34.99 31.31 9.88
C ALA A 286 35.92 32.28 9.12
N ASN A 287 36.81 32.98 9.83
CA ASN A 287 37.89 33.75 9.23
C ASN A 287 38.92 32.88 8.46
N ARG A 288 38.94 31.57 8.72
CA ARG A 288 39.66 30.57 7.94
C ARG A 288 38.72 29.95 6.92
N PRO A 289 38.89 30.20 5.62
CA PRO A 289 37.84 29.80 4.67
C PRO A 289 37.76 28.28 4.47
N GLU A 290 38.80 27.49 4.81
CA GLU A 290 38.68 26.03 4.91
C GLU A 290 37.66 25.57 5.98
N MET A 291 37.41 26.39 7.00
CA MET A 291 36.40 26.13 8.03
C MET A 291 35.04 26.61 7.56
N ALA A 292 34.96 27.79 6.93
CA ALA A 292 33.72 28.35 6.40
C ALA A 292 33.14 27.53 5.23
N LEU A 293 33.97 26.80 4.47
CA LEU A 293 33.51 25.99 3.35
C LEU A 293 32.66 24.78 3.78
N LEU A 294 32.92 24.20 4.95
CA LEU A 294 32.19 23.01 5.42
C LEU A 294 30.67 23.26 5.57
N PRO A 295 30.19 24.29 6.31
CA PRO A 295 28.76 24.56 6.39
C PRO A 295 28.16 24.98 5.05
N VAL A 296 28.91 25.68 4.18
CA VAL A 296 28.45 26.02 2.82
C VAL A 296 28.28 24.77 1.97
N TRP A 297 29.25 23.84 2.01
CA TRP A 297 29.17 22.56 1.31
C TRP A 297 27.98 21.74 1.81
N ALA A 298 27.81 21.63 3.13
CA ALA A 298 26.64 20.96 3.70
C ALA A 298 25.33 21.60 3.19
N ALA A 299 25.20 22.92 3.26
CA ALA A 299 24.01 23.64 2.81
C ALA A 299 23.72 23.43 1.31
N VAL A 300 24.73 23.53 0.45
CA VAL A 300 24.58 23.28 -1.00
C VAL A 300 24.21 21.82 -1.27
N GLY A 301 24.83 20.87 -0.54
CA GLY A 301 24.52 19.45 -0.64
C GLY A 301 23.08 19.10 -0.23
N LEU A 302 22.45 19.90 0.65
CA LEU A 302 21.04 19.74 1.02
C LEU A 302 20.07 20.22 -0.06
N LEU A 303 20.48 21.13 -0.95
CA LEU A 303 19.58 21.73 -1.95
C LEU A 303 18.93 20.70 -2.87
N GLY A 304 19.61 19.58 -3.16
CA GLY A 304 19.04 18.50 -3.98
C GLY A 304 17.78 17.90 -3.37
N GLY A 305 17.71 17.79 -2.03
CA GLY A 305 16.51 17.35 -1.31
C GLY A 305 15.51 18.49 -1.09
N ILE A 306 15.99 19.66 -0.68
CA ILE A 306 15.14 20.84 -0.37
C ILE A 306 14.31 21.28 -1.58
N LEU A 307 14.92 21.30 -2.77
CA LEU A 307 14.28 21.74 -4.01
C LEU A 307 13.43 20.65 -4.69
N SER A 308 13.24 19.50 -4.05
CA SER A 308 12.49 18.37 -4.59
C SER A 308 11.10 18.18 -3.93
N LEU A 309 10.40 17.10 -4.29
CA LEU A 309 9.01 16.81 -3.93
C LEU A 309 8.80 16.87 -2.41
N GLY A 310 7.86 17.73 -1.96
CA GLY A 310 7.65 17.99 -0.53
C GLY A 310 7.08 16.80 0.27
N PHE A 311 6.36 15.89 -0.39
CA PHE A 311 5.85 14.65 0.21
C PHE A 311 6.94 13.56 0.38
N GLU A 312 8.15 13.79 -0.15
CA GLU A 312 9.29 12.88 0.07
C GLU A 312 10.31 13.47 1.05
N ALA A 313 10.06 14.68 1.57
CA ALA A 313 10.99 15.38 2.45
C ALA A 313 10.84 14.91 3.92
N PRO A 314 11.94 14.80 4.69
CA PRO A 314 13.32 14.95 4.24
C PRO A 314 13.79 13.74 3.42
N GLN A 315 14.63 13.98 2.41
CA GLN A 315 15.06 12.96 1.45
C GLN A 315 16.59 12.82 1.45
N SER A 316 17.08 11.80 2.14
CA SER A 316 18.50 11.60 2.43
C SER A 316 19.33 11.10 1.24
N LEU A 317 18.71 10.49 0.22
CA LEU A 317 19.37 10.10 -1.04
C LEU A 317 19.70 11.32 -1.91
N ARG A 318 18.78 12.28 -2.01
CA ARG A 318 18.95 13.54 -2.76
C ARG A 318 19.84 14.52 -2.01
N SER A 319 19.91 14.41 -0.68
CA SER A 319 20.84 15.16 0.16
C SER A 319 22.19 14.47 0.39
N ILE A 320 22.51 13.38 -0.34
CA ILE A 320 23.74 12.59 -0.13
C ILE A 320 25.03 13.41 -0.33
N ALA A 321 25.00 14.48 -1.12
CA ALA A 321 26.11 15.41 -1.33
C ALA A 321 26.51 16.19 -0.05
N ALA A 322 25.63 16.27 0.95
CA ALA A 322 25.97 16.87 2.24
C ALA A 322 26.80 15.94 3.14
N LEU A 323 26.79 14.62 2.88
CA LEU A 323 27.38 13.59 3.75
C LEU A 323 28.87 13.88 4.07
N PRO A 324 29.75 14.16 3.10
CA PRO A 324 31.16 14.38 3.42
C PRO A 324 31.40 15.60 4.31
N ALA A 325 30.72 16.72 4.03
CA ALA A 325 30.86 17.94 4.81
C ALA A 325 30.40 17.75 6.26
N VAL A 326 29.25 17.08 6.44
CA VAL A 326 28.69 16.74 7.75
C VAL A 326 29.68 15.90 8.56
N TYR A 327 30.19 14.80 8.01
CA TYR A 327 31.12 13.93 8.76
C TYR A 327 32.51 14.55 8.97
N LEU A 328 32.97 15.46 8.11
CA LEU A 328 34.17 16.26 8.37
C LEU A 328 33.94 17.23 9.55
N MET A 329 32.77 17.86 9.65
CA MET A 329 32.41 18.70 10.80
C MET A 329 32.34 17.88 12.09
N VAL A 330 31.73 16.69 12.06
CA VAL A 330 31.69 15.75 13.21
C VAL A 330 33.10 15.29 13.61
N ALA A 331 34.03 15.16 12.65
CA ALA A 331 35.40 14.75 12.91
C ALA A 331 36.27 15.84 13.56
N LEU A 332 35.96 17.12 13.35
CA LEU A 332 36.79 18.24 13.82
C LEU A 332 36.99 18.25 15.35
N PRO A 333 35.94 18.18 16.19
CA PRO A 333 36.12 18.17 17.64
C PRO A 333 36.99 17.00 18.13
N LEU A 334 36.84 15.81 17.53
CA LEU A 334 37.63 14.63 17.88
C LEU A 334 39.11 14.80 17.51
N GLY A 335 39.37 15.39 16.34
CA GLY A 335 40.73 15.65 15.88
C GLY A 335 41.44 16.74 16.69
N GLU A 336 40.72 17.79 17.10
CA GLU A 336 41.25 18.84 17.98
C GLU A 336 41.53 18.30 19.39
N LEU A 337 40.62 17.51 19.96
CA LEU A 337 40.82 16.84 21.26
C LEU A 337 42.08 15.96 21.25
N ALA A 338 42.25 15.15 20.20
CA ALA A 338 43.43 14.32 20.05
C ALA A 338 44.73 15.13 19.90
N ARG A 339 44.64 16.31 19.27
CA ARG A 339 45.78 17.22 19.11
C ARG A 339 46.16 17.88 20.42
N GLU A 340 45.18 18.43 21.14
CA GLU A 340 45.38 19.07 22.45
C GLU A 340 46.00 18.10 23.45
N TRP A 341 45.59 16.83 23.44
CA TRP A 341 46.18 15.79 24.30
C TRP A 341 47.69 15.61 24.08
N VAL A 342 48.16 15.76 22.84
CA VAL A 342 49.58 15.59 22.48
C VAL A 342 50.36 16.88 22.73
N THR A 343 49.74 18.04 22.55
CA THR A 343 50.44 19.35 22.60
C THR A 343 50.23 20.14 23.89
N GLY A 344 49.39 19.66 24.81
CA GLY A 344 49.04 20.33 26.06
C GLY A 344 50.17 20.43 27.10
N PRO A 345 50.03 21.30 28.11
CA PRO A 345 51.02 21.47 29.18
C PRO A 345 51.02 20.24 30.10
N GLY A 346 51.91 19.30 29.78
CA GLY A 346 52.04 18.00 30.41
C GLY A 346 52.28 16.96 29.32
N ARG A 347 53.54 16.54 29.10
CA ARG A 347 53.89 15.63 27.99
C ARG A 347 53.25 14.25 28.21
N MET A 348 52.06 14.04 27.66
CA MET A 348 51.37 12.74 27.71
C MET A 348 51.79 11.85 26.54
N VAL A 349 51.71 10.52 26.73
CA VAL A 349 52.12 9.52 25.73
C VAL A 349 51.23 9.65 24.48
N PRO A 350 51.77 9.91 23.27
CA PRO A 350 50.99 10.14 22.06
C PRO A 350 50.01 9.01 21.70
N ALA A 351 50.31 7.78 22.13
CA ALA A 351 49.42 6.63 21.97
C ALA A 351 48.05 6.85 22.65
N LEU A 352 47.99 7.54 23.80
CA LEU A 352 46.74 7.81 24.53
C LEU A 352 45.81 8.76 23.78
N GLY A 353 46.33 9.70 22.98
CA GLY A 353 45.50 10.58 22.15
C GLY A 353 44.75 9.82 21.04
N ALA A 354 45.36 8.76 20.50
CA ALA A 354 44.69 7.87 19.55
C ALA A 354 43.60 7.02 20.24
N TRP A 355 43.83 6.59 21.48
CA TRP A 355 42.83 5.89 22.30
C TRP A 355 41.60 6.76 22.58
N LEU A 356 41.75 8.07 22.75
CA LEU A 356 40.62 9.00 22.90
C LEU A 356 39.73 9.06 21.65
N VAL A 357 40.32 9.09 20.45
CA VAL A 357 39.53 9.04 19.21
C VAL A 357 38.80 7.69 19.10
N LEU A 358 39.47 6.59 19.45
CA LEU A 358 38.86 5.25 19.45
C LEU A 358 37.74 5.12 20.49
N LEU A 359 37.85 5.80 21.64
CA LEU A 359 36.82 5.83 22.70
C LEU A 359 35.47 6.37 22.18
N PHE A 360 35.50 7.33 21.24
CA PHE A 360 34.28 7.83 20.60
C PHE A 360 33.85 7.00 19.39
N LEU A 361 34.80 6.57 18.56
CA LEU A 361 34.49 5.83 17.33
C LEU A 361 33.86 4.45 17.61
N LEU A 362 34.24 3.77 18.69
CA LEU A 362 33.71 2.44 18.99
C LEU A 362 32.20 2.48 19.36
N PRO A 363 31.73 3.30 20.32
CA PRO A 363 30.30 3.46 20.59
C PRO A 363 29.50 3.94 19.39
N ILE A 364 30.00 4.95 18.65
CA ILE A 364 29.36 5.43 17.40
C ILE A 364 29.21 4.27 16.42
N GLY A 365 30.27 3.48 16.23
CA GLY A 365 30.27 2.34 15.34
C GLY A 365 29.25 1.26 15.74
N LEU A 366 29.17 0.94 17.03
CA LEU A 366 28.21 -0.02 17.57
C LEU A 366 26.76 0.47 17.44
N LEU A 367 26.49 1.75 17.72
CA LEU A 367 25.16 2.35 17.59
C LEU A 367 24.67 2.28 16.14
N ASN A 368 25.50 2.71 15.19
CA ASN A 368 25.15 2.70 13.77
C ASN A 368 25.05 1.26 13.21
N ALA A 369 25.93 0.35 13.63
CA ALA A 369 25.84 -1.05 13.23
C ALA A 369 24.55 -1.71 13.76
N ARG A 370 24.17 -1.45 15.02
CA ARG A 370 22.90 -1.94 15.59
C ARG A 370 21.69 -1.31 14.91
N LEU A 371 21.75 -0.03 14.56
CA LEU A 371 20.67 0.64 13.85
C LEU A 371 20.43 -0.03 12.49
N TYR A 372 21.48 -0.24 11.69
CA TYR A 372 21.35 -0.83 10.36
C TYR A 372 21.11 -2.36 10.38
N PHE A 373 22.01 -3.14 11.00
CA PHE A 373 22.02 -4.61 10.94
C PHE A 373 21.11 -5.30 11.95
N THR A 374 20.44 -4.55 12.81
CA THR A 374 19.48 -5.11 13.75
C THR A 374 18.13 -4.44 13.57
N ARG A 375 18.02 -3.14 13.87
CA ARG A 375 16.72 -2.46 13.91
C ARG A 375 16.10 -2.28 12.52
N GLN A 376 16.86 -1.75 11.56
CA GLN A 376 16.36 -1.48 10.21
C GLN A 376 16.09 -2.78 9.45
N THR A 377 16.94 -3.80 9.59
CA THR A 377 16.72 -5.12 8.96
C THR A 377 15.53 -5.89 9.51
N SER A 378 15.10 -5.61 10.75
CA SER A 378 13.95 -6.26 11.39
C SER A 378 12.70 -5.37 11.37
N ASP A 379 12.70 -4.27 10.61
CA ASP A 379 11.59 -3.36 10.49
C ASP A 379 10.80 -3.66 9.21
N PHE A 380 9.50 -3.91 9.34
CA PHE A 380 8.67 -4.31 8.21
C PHE A 380 8.58 -3.21 7.14
N ALA A 381 8.50 -1.93 7.52
CA ALA A 381 8.44 -0.83 6.55
C ALA A 381 9.73 -0.71 5.74
N SER A 382 10.88 -0.87 6.41
CA SER A 382 12.19 -0.98 5.75
C SER A 382 12.24 -2.14 4.79
N TRP A 383 11.78 -3.31 5.24
CA TRP A 383 11.78 -4.54 4.47
C TRP A 383 10.86 -4.46 3.25
N ASN A 384 9.62 -4.03 3.42
CA ASN A 384 8.63 -3.93 2.35
C ASN A 384 9.05 -2.94 1.26
N ALA A 385 9.82 -1.91 1.62
CA ALA A 385 10.25 -0.90 0.68
C ALA A 385 11.28 -1.40 -0.37
N TYR A 386 11.85 -2.60 -0.23
CA TYR A 386 12.85 -3.19 -1.15
C TYR A 386 12.25 -4.13 -2.23
N SER A 387 10.98 -3.93 -2.62
CA SER A 387 10.28 -4.76 -3.62
C SER A 387 10.28 -6.25 -3.22
N THR A 388 9.86 -6.51 -1.98
CA THR A 388 10.09 -7.83 -1.39
C THR A 388 9.06 -8.86 -1.80
N ALA A 389 7.81 -8.45 -2.00
CA ALA A 389 6.79 -9.32 -2.59
C ALA A 389 7.23 -9.79 -3.99
N GLU A 390 7.74 -8.87 -4.82
CA GLU A 390 8.24 -9.16 -6.17
C GLU A 390 9.51 -10.00 -6.15
N THR A 391 10.38 -9.79 -5.16
CA THR A 391 11.57 -10.64 -4.96
C THR A 391 11.17 -12.07 -4.63
N TRP A 392 10.20 -12.26 -3.73
CA TRP A 392 9.69 -13.58 -3.36
C TRP A 392 8.92 -14.25 -4.49
N THR A 393 8.11 -13.50 -5.23
CA THR A 393 7.50 -14.01 -6.48
C THR A 393 8.57 -14.52 -7.44
N ALA A 394 9.66 -13.77 -7.64
CA ALA A 394 10.77 -14.22 -8.48
C ALA A 394 11.51 -15.44 -7.90
N GLU A 395 11.59 -15.58 -6.59
CA GLU A 395 12.13 -16.77 -5.93
C GLU A 395 11.24 -18.00 -6.16
N GLU A 396 9.93 -17.89 -5.99
CA GLU A 396 8.98 -18.96 -6.32
C GLU A 396 9.08 -19.38 -7.78
N LEU A 397 9.11 -18.39 -8.70
CA LEU A 397 9.22 -18.64 -10.14
C LEU A 397 10.52 -19.38 -10.52
N ARG A 398 11.64 -19.12 -9.82
CA ARG A 398 12.91 -19.83 -10.07
C ARG A 398 12.91 -21.29 -9.62
N HIS A 399 12.03 -21.65 -8.68
CA HIS A 399 11.93 -23.00 -8.13
C HIS A 399 10.67 -23.72 -8.63
N LEU A 400 10.18 -23.36 -9.82
CA LEU A 400 9.16 -24.14 -10.52
C LEU A 400 9.79 -25.42 -11.02
N ASP A 401 9.63 -26.52 -10.28
CA ASP A 401 10.11 -27.86 -10.62
C ASP A 401 9.32 -28.48 -11.79
N GLY A 402 9.28 -27.80 -12.94
CA GLY A 402 8.46 -28.17 -14.11
C GLY A 402 6.97 -27.80 -13.99
N ALA A 403 6.59 -27.13 -12.90
CA ALA A 403 5.24 -26.62 -12.68
C ALA A 403 4.93 -25.36 -13.52
N ARG A 404 3.65 -25.16 -13.82
CA ARG A 404 3.10 -23.93 -14.38
C ARG A 404 2.96 -22.88 -13.28
N ALA A 405 3.19 -21.61 -13.61
CA ALA A 405 2.95 -20.51 -12.69
C ALA A 405 1.88 -19.54 -13.18
N TYR A 406 1.08 -19.06 -12.24
CA TYR A 406 0.20 -17.91 -12.41
C TYR A 406 0.60 -16.84 -11.41
N VAL A 407 0.72 -15.60 -11.90
CA VAL A 407 1.01 -14.44 -11.07
C VAL A 407 -0.04 -13.36 -11.31
N ILE A 408 -0.30 -12.56 -10.29
CA ILE A 408 -1.13 -11.36 -10.45
C ILE A 408 -0.43 -10.30 -11.32
N SER A 409 -1.19 -9.39 -11.92
CA SER A 409 -0.68 -8.34 -12.79
C SER A 409 0.31 -7.37 -12.14
N LEU A 410 0.28 -7.17 -10.82
CA LEU A 410 1.27 -6.34 -10.11
C LEU A 410 2.70 -6.90 -10.23
N TYR A 411 2.83 -8.21 -10.41
CA TYR A 411 4.12 -8.89 -10.55
C TYR A 411 4.47 -9.19 -12.01
N ASP A 412 3.49 -9.09 -12.92
CA ASP A 412 3.70 -9.32 -14.35
C ASP A 412 4.63 -8.27 -14.95
N GLN A 413 5.67 -8.74 -15.64
CA GLN A 413 6.74 -7.92 -16.22
C GLN A 413 7.40 -6.92 -15.26
N HIS A 414 7.23 -7.07 -13.95
CA HIS A 414 7.82 -6.18 -12.98
C HIS A 414 9.36 -6.25 -13.07
N PRO A 415 10.11 -5.12 -13.02
CA PRO A 415 11.56 -5.12 -13.21
C PRO A 415 12.31 -6.09 -12.30
N THR A 416 11.91 -6.18 -11.02
CA THR A 416 12.49 -7.12 -10.06
C THR A 416 12.28 -8.57 -10.48
N VAL A 417 11.07 -8.94 -10.92
CA VAL A 417 10.74 -10.31 -11.35
C VAL A 417 11.52 -10.67 -12.62
N ARG A 418 11.53 -9.79 -13.62
CA ARG A 418 12.27 -10.00 -14.88
C ARG A 418 13.77 -10.12 -14.69
N PHE A 419 14.33 -9.40 -13.72
CA PHE A 419 15.76 -9.45 -13.41
C PHE A 419 16.15 -10.74 -12.67
N LEU A 420 15.35 -11.15 -11.68
CA LEU A 420 15.68 -12.27 -10.80
C LEU A 420 15.22 -13.63 -11.35
N ALA A 421 14.12 -13.69 -12.09
CA ALA A 421 13.59 -14.90 -12.74
C ALA A 421 13.49 -14.72 -14.27
N PRO A 422 14.63 -14.47 -14.97
CA PRO A 422 14.61 -14.14 -16.38
C PRO A 422 14.16 -15.32 -17.24
N GLY A 423 13.14 -15.10 -18.08
CA GLY A 423 12.67 -16.07 -19.07
C GLY A 423 11.83 -17.22 -18.52
N VAL A 424 11.42 -17.16 -17.25
CA VAL A 424 10.46 -18.11 -16.68
C VAL A 424 9.06 -17.77 -17.21
N PRO A 425 8.37 -18.70 -17.89
CA PRO A 425 7.02 -18.47 -18.39
C PRO A 425 5.99 -18.54 -17.26
N TYR A 426 5.05 -17.61 -17.25
CA TYR A 426 3.91 -17.61 -16.34
C TYR A 426 2.69 -16.97 -17.02
N ALA A 427 1.50 -17.36 -16.59
CA ALA A 427 0.25 -16.75 -17.00
C ALA A 427 -0.23 -15.72 -15.96
N ARG A 428 -1.17 -14.86 -16.34
CA ARG A 428 -1.80 -13.91 -15.41
C ARG A 428 -3.05 -14.50 -14.77
N LEU A 429 -3.30 -14.13 -13.53
CA LEU A 429 -4.49 -14.47 -12.77
C LEU A 429 -4.92 -13.24 -11.96
N GLU A 430 -6.06 -12.63 -12.34
CA GLU A 430 -6.49 -11.35 -11.73
C GLU A 430 -7.66 -11.49 -10.77
N THR A 431 -8.63 -12.33 -11.13
CA THR A 431 -9.92 -12.46 -10.43
C THR A 431 -10.36 -13.92 -10.36
N ASN A 432 -11.35 -14.18 -9.51
CA ASN A 432 -11.96 -15.50 -9.33
C ASN A 432 -12.64 -16.01 -10.60
N ALA A 433 -12.90 -15.16 -11.60
CA ALA A 433 -13.47 -15.57 -12.90
C ALA A 433 -12.55 -16.52 -13.69
N THR A 434 -11.28 -16.65 -13.30
CA THR A 434 -10.32 -17.59 -13.91
C THR A 434 -10.29 -18.94 -13.19
N LEU A 435 -11.10 -19.11 -12.13
CA LEU A 435 -11.25 -20.38 -11.42
C LEU A 435 -12.58 -21.07 -11.80
N PRO A 436 -12.61 -22.39 -12.02
CA PRO A 436 -11.47 -23.31 -12.06
C PRO A 436 -10.54 -23.04 -13.27
N LEU A 437 -9.29 -23.53 -13.21
CA LEU A 437 -8.28 -23.23 -14.22
C LEU A 437 -8.59 -23.93 -15.55
N LEU A 438 -8.68 -23.16 -16.65
CA LEU A 438 -9.02 -23.67 -17.99
C LEU A 438 -7.76 -24.04 -18.77
N GLN A 439 -7.02 -25.05 -18.30
CA GLN A 439 -5.81 -25.51 -18.98
C GLN A 439 -6.14 -26.47 -20.13
N PRO A 440 -5.56 -26.32 -21.34
CA PRO A 440 -4.45 -25.42 -21.69
C PRO A 440 -4.85 -24.02 -22.22
N ALA A 441 -6.14 -23.69 -22.32
CA ALA A 441 -6.61 -22.41 -22.90
C ALA A 441 -6.01 -21.16 -22.22
N ASP A 442 -5.85 -21.16 -20.89
CA ASP A 442 -5.20 -20.05 -20.17
C ASP A 442 -3.78 -19.77 -20.64
N TRP A 443 -3.01 -20.84 -20.83
CA TRP A 443 -1.62 -20.76 -21.28
C TRP A 443 -1.55 -20.36 -22.74
N ASN A 444 -2.42 -20.91 -23.59
CA ASN A 444 -2.52 -20.53 -24.99
C ASN A 444 -2.87 -19.04 -25.13
N ARG A 445 -3.77 -18.49 -24.30
CA ARG A 445 -4.11 -17.05 -24.25
C ARG A 445 -2.91 -16.19 -23.82
N ALA A 446 -2.05 -16.72 -22.94
CA ALA A 446 -0.79 -16.09 -22.58
C ALA A 446 0.29 -16.22 -23.67
N GLY A 447 0.01 -16.89 -24.80
CA GLY A 447 0.97 -17.16 -25.87
C GLY A 447 2.00 -18.25 -25.49
N LEU A 448 1.68 -19.09 -24.50
CA LEU A 448 2.55 -20.13 -23.96
C LEU A 448 2.05 -21.51 -24.38
N LEU A 449 2.98 -22.40 -24.76
CA LEU A 449 2.67 -23.78 -25.13
C LEU A 449 3.20 -24.73 -24.04
N GLY A 450 2.41 -25.73 -23.65
CA GLY A 450 2.85 -26.77 -22.72
C GLY A 450 1.85 -27.92 -22.61
N PRO A 451 2.27 -29.07 -22.04
CA PRO A 451 1.40 -30.23 -21.93
C PRO A 451 0.18 -29.94 -21.04
N SER A 452 -0.97 -30.54 -21.36
CA SER A 452 -2.10 -30.59 -20.43
C SER A 452 -1.70 -31.44 -19.21
N HIS A 453 -2.07 -31.00 -18.01
CA HIS A 453 -1.80 -31.68 -16.73
C HIS A 453 -0.34 -31.58 -16.22
N GLN A 454 -0.01 -30.41 -15.68
CA GLN A 454 1.18 -30.20 -14.85
C GLN A 454 0.77 -29.62 -13.50
N ASP A 455 1.62 -29.80 -12.50
CA ASP A 455 1.51 -29.08 -11.23
C ASP A 455 1.48 -27.58 -11.51
N THR A 456 0.70 -26.85 -10.74
CA THR A 456 0.46 -25.42 -10.93
C THR A 456 0.69 -24.67 -9.63
N VAL A 457 1.36 -23.52 -9.71
CA VAL A 457 1.60 -22.61 -8.59
C VAL A 457 0.91 -21.29 -8.86
N LEU A 458 0.06 -20.85 -7.93
CA LEU A 458 -0.55 -19.52 -7.95
C LEU A 458 0.20 -18.64 -6.94
N ILE A 459 0.66 -17.47 -7.38
CA ILE A 459 1.37 -16.50 -6.53
C ILE A 459 0.54 -15.21 -6.49
N LEU A 460 0.01 -14.91 -5.31
CA LEU A 460 -0.97 -13.84 -5.10
C LEU A 460 -0.43 -12.83 -4.10
N ASP A 461 -0.82 -11.56 -4.23
CA ASP A 461 -0.54 -10.54 -3.22
C ASP A 461 -1.57 -10.58 -2.08
N VAL A 462 -1.32 -9.75 -1.08
CA VAL A 462 -2.15 -9.66 0.12
C VAL A 462 -3.58 -9.21 -0.16
N GLU A 463 -3.83 -8.43 -1.22
CA GLU A 463 -5.16 -7.95 -1.58
C GLU A 463 -6.02 -9.06 -2.20
N ARG A 464 -5.42 -10.16 -2.67
CA ARG A 464 -6.10 -11.30 -3.30
C ARG A 464 -6.43 -12.44 -2.34
N ARG A 465 -6.72 -12.11 -1.08
CA ARG A 465 -7.13 -13.10 -0.07
C ARG A 465 -8.39 -13.86 -0.49
N GLU A 466 -9.36 -13.20 -1.11
CA GLU A 466 -10.61 -13.85 -1.55
C GLU A 466 -10.35 -14.92 -2.62
N LEU A 467 -9.45 -14.64 -3.57
CA LEU A 467 -9.01 -15.60 -4.58
C LEU A 467 -8.28 -16.80 -3.95
N PHE A 468 -7.48 -16.54 -2.92
CA PHE A 468 -6.83 -17.58 -2.14
C PHE A 468 -7.83 -18.50 -1.42
N GLU A 469 -8.89 -17.94 -0.83
CA GLU A 469 -9.95 -18.71 -0.18
C GLU A 469 -10.84 -19.46 -1.19
N GLU A 470 -11.12 -18.87 -2.35
CA GLU A 470 -11.87 -19.54 -3.41
C GLU A 470 -11.08 -20.72 -3.99
N ALA A 471 -9.77 -20.57 -4.19
CA ALA A 471 -8.91 -21.68 -4.56
C ALA A 471 -8.92 -22.78 -3.49
N ARG A 472 -8.99 -22.43 -2.20
CA ARG A 472 -9.11 -23.40 -1.09
C ARG A 472 -10.43 -24.14 -1.08
N ARG A 473 -11.52 -23.46 -1.41
CA ARG A 473 -12.85 -24.08 -1.55
C ARG A 473 -12.89 -25.07 -2.71
N LEU A 474 -12.29 -24.71 -3.85
CA LEU A 474 -12.27 -25.55 -5.05
C LEU A 474 -11.29 -26.73 -4.94
N TYR A 475 -10.12 -26.50 -4.35
CA TYR A 475 -9.03 -27.46 -4.26
C TYR A 475 -8.60 -27.70 -2.80
N PRO A 476 -9.45 -28.34 -1.98
CA PRO A 476 -9.22 -28.49 -0.53
C PRO A 476 -7.99 -29.35 -0.18
N HIS A 477 -7.48 -30.14 -1.12
CA HIS A 477 -6.30 -30.98 -0.94
C HIS A 477 -4.98 -30.33 -1.41
N ALA A 478 -5.06 -29.15 -2.00
CA ALA A 478 -3.90 -28.37 -2.41
C ALA A 478 -3.12 -27.80 -1.21
N ILE A 479 -1.89 -27.35 -1.46
CA ILE A 479 -1.05 -26.74 -0.43
C ILE A 479 -1.25 -25.21 -0.48
N PHE A 480 -1.58 -24.62 0.68
CA PHE A 480 -1.80 -23.18 0.84
C PHE A 480 -0.76 -22.61 1.82
N GLU A 481 0.03 -21.64 1.37
CA GLU A 481 1.11 -21.04 2.14
C GLU A 481 0.92 -19.52 2.28
N GLU A 482 1.06 -19.01 3.50
CA GLU A 482 1.19 -17.58 3.78
C GLU A 482 2.66 -17.23 4.01
N ARG A 483 3.25 -16.41 3.15
CA ARG A 483 4.64 -15.99 3.32
C ARG A 483 4.73 -14.75 4.21
N ARG A 484 5.45 -14.86 5.33
CA ARG A 484 5.64 -13.79 6.32
C ARG A 484 7.12 -13.50 6.56
N PRO A 485 7.49 -12.27 6.97
CA PRO A 485 8.88 -11.92 7.27
C PRO A 485 9.48 -12.82 8.35
N PRO A 486 10.79 -13.15 8.29
CA PRO A 486 11.44 -14.07 9.23
C PRO A 486 11.52 -13.54 10.68
N PHE A 487 11.28 -12.25 10.89
CA PHE A 487 11.24 -11.60 12.20
C PHE A 487 9.81 -11.42 12.74
N GLY A 488 8.80 -12.00 12.06
CA GLY A 488 7.38 -11.77 12.34
C GLY A 488 6.84 -10.55 11.59
N GLY A 489 5.56 -10.56 11.24
CA GLY A 489 4.91 -9.50 10.46
C GLY A 489 3.65 -9.97 9.72
N PRO A 490 3.00 -9.06 8.97
CA PRO A 490 1.88 -9.43 8.13
C PRO A 490 2.31 -10.35 6.99
N VAL A 491 1.33 -11.00 6.35
CA VAL A 491 1.56 -11.74 5.10
C VAL A 491 2.06 -10.77 4.04
N VAL A 492 2.92 -11.24 3.14
CA VAL A 492 3.49 -10.47 2.02
C VAL A 492 2.99 -11.00 0.69
N ILE A 493 2.93 -12.33 0.55
CA ILE A 493 2.34 -13.04 -0.59
C ILE A 493 1.64 -14.31 -0.09
N TYR A 494 0.62 -14.75 -0.83
CA TYR A 494 0.05 -16.08 -0.72
C TYR A 494 0.57 -16.96 -1.86
N VAL A 495 0.82 -18.24 -1.56
CA VAL A 495 1.21 -19.23 -2.56
C VAL A 495 0.27 -20.43 -2.47
N VAL A 496 -0.29 -20.83 -3.61
CA VAL A 496 -1.14 -22.03 -3.74
C VAL A 496 -0.44 -23.02 -4.66
N ARG A 497 -0.23 -24.26 -4.22
CA ARG A 497 0.36 -25.33 -5.03
C ARG A 497 -0.68 -26.40 -5.30
N LEU A 498 -1.06 -26.53 -6.56
CA LEU A 498 -2.03 -27.47 -7.09
C LEU A 498 -1.30 -28.62 -7.78
N SER A 499 -1.51 -29.85 -7.34
CA SER A 499 -1.07 -31.02 -8.10
C SER A 499 -1.95 -31.22 -9.34
N ALA A 500 -1.47 -32.02 -10.30
CA ALA A 500 -2.32 -32.47 -11.40
C ALA A 500 -3.59 -33.21 -10.92
N ALA A 501 -3.52 -33.90 -9.77
CA ALA A 501 -4.66 -34.60 -9.18
C ALA A 501 -5.68 -33.63 -8.56
N ASP A 502 -5.23 -32.55 -7.91
CA ASP A 502 -6.12 -31.51 -7.36
C ASP A 502 -6.96 -30.89 -8.48
N GLN A 503 -6.32 -30.56 -9.60
CA GLN A 503 -6.99 -30.00 -10.78
C GLN A 503 -7.99 -31.00 -11.40
N ALA A 504 -7.63 -32.29 -11.48
CA ALA A 504 -8.52 -33.33 -11.99
C ALA A 504 -9.70 -33.63 -11.04
N SER A 505 -9.57 -33.36 -9.74
CA SER A 505 -10.57 -33.68 -8.72
C SER A 505 -11.91 -32.95 -8.90
N VAL A 506 -11.90 -31.82 -9.61
CA VAL A 506 -13.10 -31.02 -9.90
C VAL A 506 -13.65 -31.22 -11.32
N GLN A 507 -12.92 -31.94 -12.18
CA GLN A 507 -13.28 -32.15 -13.59
C GLN A 507 -14.33 -33.26 -13.77
N GLY A 508 -15.04 -33.22 -14.89
CA GLY A 508 -16.05 -34.18 -15.31
C GLY A 508 -17.47 -33.86 -14.81
N LEU A 509 -18.45 -34.57 -15.37
CA LEU A 509 -19.87 -34.48 -15.04
C LEU A 509 -20.29 -35.62 -14.11
N VAL A 510 -21.31 -35.36 -13.28
CA VAL A 510 -21.96 -36.38 -12.46
C VAL A 510 -23.05 -37.04 -13.29
N ALA A 511 -22.83 -38.28 -13.70
CA ALA A 511 -23.76 -39.10 -14.48
C ALA A 511 -24.58 -40.00 -13.54
N THR A 512 -25.91 -39.94 -13.59
CA THR A 512 -26.83 -40.78 -12.82
C THR A 512 -27.68 -41.62 -13.77
N TYR A 513 -27.65 -42.93 -13.57
CA TYR A 513 -28.38 -43.91 -14.38
C TYR A 513 -29.54 -44.50 -13.58
N HIS A 514 -30.76 -44.36 -14.10
CA HIS A 514 -31.99 -44.84 -13.48
C HIS A 514 -32.56 -46.04 -14.25
N GLN A 515 -32.61 -47.20 -13.59
CA GLN A 515 -33.25 -48.39 -14.15
C GLN A 515 -34.77 -48.19 -14.19
N GLU A 516 -35.39 -48.50 -15.33
CA GLU A 516 -36.85 -48.37 -15.45
C GLU A 516 -37.58 -49.38 -14.54
N GLY A 517 -38.52 -48.91 -13.72
CA GLY A 517 -39.31 -49.74 -12.81
C GLY A 517 -38.77 -49.89 -11.38
N GLU A 518 -37.58 -49.36 -11.06
CA GLU A 518 -37.04 -49.33 -9.70
C GLU A 518 -37.22 -47.96 -9.05
N ALA A 519 -37.94 -47.91 -7.92
CA ALA A 519 -38.00 -46.73 -7.07
C ALA A 519 -36.79 -46.71 -6.12
N GLY A 520 -35.64 -46.23 -6.62
CA GLY A 520 -34.39 -46.14 -5.87
C GLY A 520 -33.46 -45.04 -6.39
N PRO A 521 -32.43 -44.65 -5.61
CA PRO A 521 -31.39 -43.74 -6.10
C PRO A 521 -30.66 -44.40 -7.28
N GLY A 522 -30.56 -43.69 -8.42
CA GLY A 522 -29.86 -44.19 -9.60
C GLY A 522 -28.36 -44.44 -9.33
N ILE A 523 -27.70 -45.21 -10.19
CA ILE A 523 -26.26 -45.43 -10.09
C ILE A 523 -25.54 -44.17 -10.55
N THR A 524 -24.81 -43.51 -9.65
CA THR A 524 -24.05 -42.31 -9.95
C THR A 524 -22.56 -42.61 -10.17
N ARG A 525 -21.96 -42.03 -11.21
CA ARG A 525 -20.50 -42.02 -11.44
C ARG A 525 -20.05 -40.69 -12.06
N ARG A 526 -18.76 -40.41 -11.99
CA ARG A 526 -18.17 -39.22 -12.62
C ARG A 526 -17.61 -39.58 -14.00
N GLU A 527 -18.00 -38.82 -15.02
CA GLU A 527 -17.57 -39.02 -16.40
C GLU A 527 -16.81 -37.79 -16.90
N GLN A 528 -15.59 -37.98 -17.39
CA GLN A 528 -14.71 -36.89 -17.81
C GLN A 528 -15.16 -36.22 -19.11
N THR A 529 -15.85 -36.96 -19.96
CA THR A 529 -16.43 -36.50 -21.23
C THR A 529 -17.74 -37.22 -21.46
N LEU A 530 -18.61 -36.64 -22.28
CA LEU A 530 -19.85 -37.28 -22.70
C LEU A 530 -19.65 -37.87 -24.11
N ASP A 531 -18.99 -39.02 -24.15
CA ASP A 531 -18.77 -39.86 -25.34
C ASP A 531 -18.76 -41.33 -24.90
N SER A 532 -19.92 -41.99 -24.96
CA SER A 532 -20.10 -43.37 -24.51
C SER A 532 -20.85 -44.21 -25.53
N ARG A 533 -20.67 -45.53 -25.49
CA ARG A 533 -21.37 -46.50 -26.33
C ARG A 533 -22.20 -47.45 -25.47
N TRP A 534 -23.51 -47.42 -25.65
CA TRP A 534 -24.45 -48.29 -24.97
C TRP A 534 -24.78 -49.54 -25.79
N PRO A 535 -24.96 -50.70 -25.14
CA PRO A 535 -24.96 -50.92 -23.68
C PRO A 535 -23.57 -51.13 -23.06
N GLN A 536 -22.49 -51.15 -23.86
CA GLN A 536 -21.12 -51.55 -23.43
C GLN A 536 -20.58 -50.73 -22.25
N ASP A 537 -20.78 -49.42 -22.28
CA ASP A 537 -20.25 -48.49 -21.28
C ASP A 537 -21.26 -48.14 -20.17
N ALA A 538 -22.52 -48.61 -20.29
CA ALA A 538 -23.57 -48.32 -19.32
C ALA A 538 -23.36 -49.14 -18.03
N PRO A 539 -23.52 -48.55 -16.83
CA PRO A 539 -23.38 -49.27 -15.57
C PRO A 539 -24.61 -50.15 -15.23
N VAL A 540 -25.70 -50.01 -15.99
CA VAL A 540 -26.99 -50.70 -15.80
C VAL A 540 -27.47 -51.30 -17.13
N ALA A 541 -28.34 -52.30 -17.07
CA ALA A 541 -28.90 -52.95 -18.26
C ALA A 541 -30.06 -52.12 -18.85
N LEU A 542 -30.27 -52.20 -20.16
CA LEU A 542 -31.45 -51.59 -20.81
C LEU A 542 -32.74 -52.26 -20.31
N PRO A 543 -33.86 -51.51 -20.15
CA PRO A 543 -34.02 -50.07 -20.35
C PRO A 543 -33.64 -49.24 -19.11
N PHE A 544 -33.03 -48.08 -19.34
CA PHE A 544 -32.68 -47.11 -18.31
C PHE A 544 -32.80 -45.69 -18.86
N THR A 545 -32.72 -44.68 -18.01
CA THR A 545 -32.47 -43.29 -18.41
C THR A 545 -31.17 -42.80 -17.77
N ALA A 546 -30.44 -41.93 -18.45
CA ALA A 546 -29.21 -41.35 -17.94
C ALA A 546 -29.31 -39.83 -17.90
N GLU A 547 -28.81 -39.25 -16.82
CA GLU A 547 -28.73 -37.81 -16.62
C GLU A 547 -27.32 -37.41 -16.21
N TRP A 548 -26.70 -36.50 -16.96
CA TRP A 548 -25.42 -35.89 -16.61
C TRP A 548 -25.66 -34.48 -16.11
N GLN A 549 -25.05 -34.12 -14.99
CA GLN A 549 -25.13 -32.79 -14.38
C GLN A 549 -23.74 -32.26 -14.04
N GLY A 550 -23.52 -30.96 -14.26
CA GLY A 550 -22.28 -30.29 -13.90
C GLY A 550 -22.22 -28.86 -14.43
N VAL A 551 -20.99 -28.36 -14.61
CA VAL A 551 -20.71 -27.00 -15.08
C VAL A 551 -19.88 -27.09 -16.35
N LEU A 552 -20.32 -26.36 -17.38
CA LEU A 552 -19.57 -26.08 -18.60
C LEU A 552 -18.85 -24.74 -18.43
N ALA A 553 -17.52 -24.74 -18.42
CA ALA A 553 -16.73 -23.52 -18.39
C ALA A 553 -16.30 -23.11 -19.79
N VAL A 554 -16.76 -21.94 -20.23
CA VAL A 554 -16.59 -21.42 -21.59
C VAL A 554 -15.49 -20.37 -21.60
N ASP A 555 -14.52 -20.50 -22.49
CA ASP A 555 -13.34 -19.63 -22.55
C ASP A 555 -13.51 -18.41 -23.48
N SER A 556 -14.51 -18.44 -24.36
CA SER A 556 -14.72 -17.44 -25.41
C SER A 556 -16.19 -16.99 -25.48
N TYR A 557 -16.40 -15.71 -25.77
CA TYR A 557 -17.75 -15.16 -25.96
C TYR A 557 -18.16 -15.38 -27.42
N GLY A 558 -19.35 -15.92 -27.64
CA GLY A 558 -19.90 -16.08 -28.99
C GLY A 558 -20.82 -17.27 -29.19
N PRO A 559 -21.27 -17.52 -30.43
CA PRO A 559 -22.11 -18.64 -30.77
C PRO A 559 -21.33 -19.95 -30.74
N HIS A 560 -21.72 -20.86 -29.86
CA HIS A 560 -21.21 -22.24 -29.78
C HIS A 560 -22.24 -23.18 -30.43
N GLN A 561 -21.81 -23.95 -31.44
CA GLN A 561 -22.67 -24.92 -32.10
C GLN A 561 -22.62 -26.24 -31.33
N PHE A 562 -23.67 -26.60 -30.61
CA PHE A 562 -23.78 -27.89 -29.92
C PHE A 562 -24.32 -28.98 -30.85
N VAL A 563 -23.86 -30.21 -30.63
CA VAL A 563 -24.35 -31.43 -31.26
C VAL A 563 -24.55 -32.49 -30.18
N LEU A 564 -25.76 -33.03 -30.08
CA LEU A 564 -26.13 -34.12 -29.18
C LEU A 564 -26.59 -35.33 -30.00
N GLN A 565 -25.93 -36.46 -29.81
CA GLN A 565 -26.33 -37.76 -30.36
C GLN A 565 -26.69 -38.68 -29.21
N ALA A 566 -27.78 -39.44 -29.34
CA ALA A 566 -28.16 -40.49 -28.41
C ALA A 566 -29.01 -41.55 -29.15
N PRO A 567 -29.14 -42.78 -28.63
CA PRO A 567 -29.92 -43.84 -29.27
C PRO A 567 -31.43 -43.58 -29.38
N GLY A 568 -31.98 -42.67 -28.57
CA GLY A 568 -33.41 -42.33 -28.52
C GLY A 568 -33.64 -40.86 -28.16
N GLU A 569 -34.71 -40.59 -27.40
CA GLU A 569 -35.02 -39.23 -26.94
C GLU A 569 -33.90 -38.69 -26.05
N ALA A 570 -33.47 -37.45 -26.30
CA ALA A 570 -32.47 -36.79 -25.51
C ALA A 570 -32.69 -35.27 -25.44
N ALA A 571 -32.14 -34.65 -24.40
CA ALA A 571 -32.20 -33.22 -24.20
C ALA A 571 -30.90 -32.67 -23.61
N LEU A 572 -30.49 -31.50 -24.09
CA LEU A 572 -29.39 -30.70 -23.56
C LEU A 572 -29.98 -29.42 -22.96
N TYR A 573 -29.60 -29.12 -21.72
CA TYR A 573 -29.99 -27.92 -21.01
C TYR A 573 -28.75 -27.09 -20.66
N ILE A 574 -28.82 -25.79 -20.91
CA ILE A 574 -27.83 -24.80 -20.48
C ILE A 574 -28.57 -23.73 -19.67
N GLY A 575 -28.16 -23.50 -18.42
CA GLY A 575 -28.89 -22.59 -17.53
C GLY A 575 -30.36 -23.02 -17.33
N GLU A 576 -30.59 -24.33 -17.22
CA GLU A 576 -31.92 -24.98 -17.16
C GLU A 576 -32.85 -24.77 -18.37
N GLU A 577 -32.42 -24.05 -19.41
CA GLU A 577 -33.17 -23.93 -20.66
C GLU A 577 -32.84 -25.09 -21.61
N PRO A 578 -33.84 -25.82 -22.14
CA PRO A 578 -33.59 -26.83 -23.16
C PRO A 578 -33.13 -26.16 -24.46
N VAL A 579 -31.86 -26.36 -24.80
CA VAL A 579 -31.27 -25.87 -26.06
C VAL A 579 -31.36 -26.91 -27.19
N LEU A 580 -31.43 -28.20 -26.84
CA LEU A 580 -31.72 -29.32 -27.74
C LEU A 580 -32.72 -30.24 -27.05
N GLN A 581 -33.75 -30.71 -27.76
CA GLN A 581 -34.69 -31.71 -27.26
C GLN A 581 -35.35 -32.46 -28.42
N GLY A 582 -35.43 -33.78 -28.33
CA GLY A 582 -36.14 -34.65 -29.27
C GLY A 582 -35.43 -36.00 -29.48
N ASP A 583 -35.92 -36.78 -30.44
CA ASP A 583 -35.30 -38.03 -30.89
C ASP A 583 -33.91 -37.76 -31.51
N ALA A 584 -32.86 -38.01 -30.73
CA ALA A 584 -31.48 -37.82 -31.12
C ALA A 584 -30.88 -39.04 -31.86
N GLY A 585 -31.68 -40.10 -32.06
CA GLY A 585 -31.30 -41.31 -32.80
C GLY A 585 -31.47 -41.19 -34.31
N GLN A 586 -32.17 -40.16 -34.80
CA GLN A 586 -32.38 -39.92 -36.23
C GLN A 586 -31.30 -39.01 -36.85
N GLY A 587 -30.86 -39.37 -38.06
CA GLY A 587 -29.95 -38.54 -38.86
C GLY A 587 -28.55 -38.37 -38.23
N ASN A 588 -28.10 -37.11 -38.10
CA ASN A 588 -26.78 -36.78 -37.53
C ASN A 588 -26.84 -36.36 -36.05
N GLY A 589 -27.99 -36.55 -35.37
CA GLY A 589 -28.28 -36.03 -34.02
C GLY A 589 -28.93 -34.64 -34.01
N LEU A 590 -29.16 -34.11 -32.81
CA LEU A 590 -29.71 -32.77 -32.58
C LEU A 590 -28.59 -31.72 -32.63
N SER A 591 -28.84 -30.54 -33.20
CA SER A 591 -27.85 -29.45 -33.20
C SER A 591 -28.48 -28.06 -33.15
N ALA A 592 -27.81 -27.14 -32.45
CA ALA A 592 -28.24 -25.75 -32.29
C ALA A 592 -27.04 -24.86 -31.97
N ALA A 593 -27.11 -23.58 -32.37
CA ALA A 593 -26.13 -22.57 -31.99
C ALA A 593 -26.65 -21.80 -30.77
N VAL A 594 -25.83 -21.70 -29.73
CA VAL A 594 -26.16 -21.02 -28.47
C VAL A 594 -25.16 -19.90 -28.23
N MET A 595 -25.63 -18.68 -28.01
CA MET A 595 -24.77 -17.56 -27.65
C MET A 595 -24.36 -17.67 -26.19
N LEU A 596 -23.08 -17.92 -25.91
CA LEU A 596 -22.58 -18.09 -24.54
C LEU A 596 -21.60 -16.96 -24.15
N PRO A 597 -21.79 -16.31 -22.99
CA PRO A 597 -20.75 -15.51 -22.35
C PRO A 597 -19.61 -16.41 -21.85
N ARG A 598 -18.43 -15.82 -21.66
CA ARG A 598 -17.30 -16.50 -21.01
C ARG A 598 -17.66 -16.85 -19.56
N GLY A 599 -17.08 -17.88 -18.99
CA GLY A 599 -17.28 -18.29 -17.60
C GLY A 599 -18.11 -19.57 -17.45
N ASN A 600 -18.64 -19.78 -16.24
CA ASN A 600 -19.24 -21.05 -15.83
C ASN A 600 -20.74 -21.09 -16.09
N HIS A 601 -21.21 -22.13 -16.79
CA HIS A 601 -22.61 -22.37 -17.13
C HIS A 601 -23.10 -23.69 -16.54
N ASN A 602 -24.30 -23.72 -15.97
CA ASN A 602 -24.91 -24.98 -15.56
C ASN A 602 -25.22 -25.83 -16.81
N LEU A 603 -24.77 -27.08 -16.81
CA LEU A 603 -24.90 -28.04 -17.90
C LEU A 603 -25.66 -29.27 -17.42
N ARG A 604 -26.73 -29.63 -18.13
CA ARG A 604 -27.47 -30.86 -17.87
C ARG A 604 -27.82 -31.56 -19.18
N VAL A 605 -27.61 -32.86 -19.21
CA VAL A 605 -27.95 -33.71 -20.37
C VAL A 605 -28.80 -34.86 -19.87
N TRP A 606 -29.89 -35.14 -20.57
CA TRP A 606 -30.74 -36.30 -20.30
C TRP A 606 -30.86 -37.13 -21.58
N ALA A 607 -30.81 -38.46 -21.47
CA ALA A 607 -31.00 -39.35 -22.59
C ALA A 607 -31.72 -40.66 -22.18
N GLU A 608 -32.59 -41.14 -23.05
CA GLU A 608 -33.20 -42.46 -22.99
C GLU A 608 -32.20 -43.54 -23.40
N GLY A 609 -32.13 -44.60 -22.61
CA GLY A 609 -31.25 -45.73 -22.85
C GLY A 609 -31.66 -46.53 -24.09
N GLY A 610 -30.71 -46.75 -24.99
CA GLY A 610 -30.85 -47.64 -26.14
C GLY A 610 -29.50 -48.15 -26.64
N GLU A 611 -29.48 -48.92 -27.72
CA GLU A 611 -28.23 -49.39 -28.34
C GLU A 611 -27.66 -48.32 -29.28
N GLY A 612 -26.47 -47.79 -28.99
CA GLY A 612 -25.83 -46.78 -29.83
C GLY A 612 -24.83 -45.89 -29.08
N ARG A 613 -24.39 -44.80 -29.73
CA ARG A 613 -23.45 -43.84 -29.15
C ARG A 613 -24.21 -42.67 -28.52
N VAL A 614 -23.81 -42.25 -27.33
CA VAL A 614 -24.20 -40.98 -26.72
C VAL A 614 -23.01 -40.03 -26.79
N LEU A 615 -23.19 -38.87 -27.42
CA LEU A 615 -22.13 -37.91 -27.66
C LEU A 615 -22.64 -36.48 -27.44
N LEU A 616 -21.91 -35.70 -26.65
CA LEU A 616 -22.02 -34.23 -26.63
C LEU A 616 -20.75 -33.62 -27.21
N ALA A 617 -20.90 -32.98 -28.36
CA ALA A 617 -19.84 -32.27 -29.06
C ALA A 617 -20.23 -30.81 -29.27
N TRP A 618 -19.24 -29.97 -29.54
CA TRP A 618 -19.46 -28.57 -29.87
C TRP A 618 -18.50 -28.05 -30.93
N ARG A 619 -18.78 -26.86 -31.44
CA ARG A 619 -17.83 -26.04 -32.19
C ARG A 619 -17.86 -24.63 -31.60
N ALA A 620 -16.77 -24.23 -30.97
CA ALA A 620 -16.59 -22.87 -30.45
C ALA A 620 -16.58 -21.83 -31.60
N PRO A 621 -16.81 -20.52 -31.34
CA PRO A 621 -16.97 -19.49 -32.36
C PRO A 621 -15.86 -19.46 -33.43
N ASN A 622 -14.62 -19.77 -33.04
CA ASN A 622 -13.45 -19.83 -33.92
C ASN A 622 -12.71 -21.18 -33.84
N GLY A 623 -13.39 -22.22 -33.35
CA GLY A 623 -12.83 -23.55 -33.11
C GLY A 623 -13.22 -24.57 -34.18
N GLU A 624 -12.57 -25.72 -34.12
CA GLU A 624 -13.01 -26.91 -34.87
C GLU A 624 -14.12 -27.64 -34.09
N ALA A 625 -14.84 -28.52 -34.77
CA ALA A 625 -15.83 -29.36 -34.10
C ALA A 625 -15.12 -30.45 -33.30
N GLU A 626 -15.40 -30.53 -32.01
CA GLU A 626 -14.76 -31.46 -31.09
C GLU A 626 -15.74 -31.97 -30.02
N VAL A 627 -15.40 -33.11 -29.40
CA VAL A 627 -16.04 -33.51 -28.14
C VAL A 627 -15.68 -32.47 -27.09
N ILE A 628 -16.65 -32.04 -26.28
CA ILE A 628 -16.36 -31.03 -25.25
C ILE A 628 -15.23 -31.55 -24.35
N PRO A 629 -14.08 -30.84 -24.27
CA PRO A 629 -12.94 -31.34 -23.54
C PRO A 629 -13.18 -31.49 -22.03
N PRO A 630 -12.52 -32.45 -21.35
CA PRO A 630 -12.70 -32.65 -19.90
C PRO A 630 -12.41 -31.42 -19.05
N TRP A 631 -11.45 -30.60 -19.45
CA TRP A 631 -11.04 -29.38 -18.74
C TRP A 631 -12.02 -28.21 -18.91
N MET A 632 -13.12 -28.40 -19.64
CA MET A 632 -14.26 -27.49 -19.70
C MET A 632 -15.48 -28.02 -18.93
N LEU A 633 -15.42 -29.27 -18.44
CA LEU A 633 -16.52 -29.92 -17.73
C LEU A 633 -16.14 -30.08 -16.26
N TYR A 634 -16.99 -29.62 -15.37
CA TYR A 634 -16.74 -29.62 -13.94
C TYR A 634 -17.94 -30.13 -13.15
N SER A 635 -17.67 -30.61 -11.95
CA SER A 635 -18.68 -31.06 -10.98
C SER A 635 -18.42 -30.43 -9.61
N PRO A 636 -19.31 -30.61 -8.62
CA PRO A 636 -19.15 -29.99 -7.31
C PRO A 636 -17.74 -30.20 -6.73
N PRO A 637 -17.13 -29.17 -6.10
CA PRO A 637 -17.74 -27.93 -5.64
C PRO A 637 -17.78 -26.76 -6.65
N VAL A 638 -17.42 -26.96 -7.92
CA VAL A 638 -17.53 -25.91 -8.96
C VAL A 638 -19.00 -25.56 -9.20
N ARG A 639 -19.30 -24.27 -9.33
CA ARG A 639 -20.66 -23.73 -9.51
C ARG A 639 -20.70 -22.72 -10.66
N SER A 640 -21.88 -22.51 -11.24
CA SER A 640 -22.18 -21.49 -12.25
C SER A 640 -22.73 -20.21 -11.64
N ASN A 641 -22.06 -19.72 -10.60
CA ASN A 641 -22.47 -18.53 -9.86
C ASN A 641 -21.82 -17.26 -10.44
N GLY A 642 -22.42 -16.10 -10.16
CA GLY A 642 -21.96 -14.79 -10.61
C GLY A 642 -23.03 -13.97 -11.31
N LEU A 643 -22.65 -12.79 -11.80
CA LEU A 643 -23.50 -11.93 -12.61
C LEU A 643 -23.02 -11.90 -14.06
N LEU A 644 -23.95 -11.75 -15.00
CA LEU A 644 -23.61 -11.57 -16.41
C LEU A 644 -23.12 -10.14 -16.64
N GLY A 645 -21.81 -9.97 -16.77
CA GLY A 645 -21.13 -8.73 -17.16
C GLY A 645 -21.10 -8.56 -18.68
N ARG A 646 -21.72 -7.50 -19.17
CA ARG A 646 -21.66 -7.03 -20.57
C ARG A 646 -20.70 -5.85 -20.64
N TYR A 647 -19.61 -6.01 -21.38
CA TYR A 647 -18.53 -5.03 -21.49
C TYR A 647 -18.61 -4.29 -22.82
N PHE A 648 -18.66 -2.97 -22.76
CA PHE A 648 -18.81 -2.10 -23.94
C PHE A 648 -17.53 -1.29 -24.13
N GLY A 649 -16.96 -1.31 -25.33
CA GLY A 649 -15.75 -0.55 -25.68
C GLY A 649 -15.96 0.96 -25.85
N ASN A 650 -16.91 1.53 -25.10
CA ASN A 650 -17.30 2.92 -25.11
C ASN A 650 -17.70 3.39 -23.70
N GLY A 651 -17.86 4.70 -23.53
CA GLY A 651 -18.19 5.32 -22.24
C GLY A 651 -19.69 5.45 -21.91
N GLU A 652 -20.59 4.82 -22.68
CA GLU A 652 -22.03 5.11 -22.69
C GLU A 652 -22.95 3.89 -22.48
N TRP A 653 -22.41 2.72 -22.07
CA TRP A 653 -23.16 1.46 -21.91
C TRP A 653 -23.99 1.08 -23.15
N ALA A 654 -23.48 1.44 -24.33
CA ALA A 654 -24.19 1.32 -25.59
C ALA A 654 -23.61 0.22 -26.47
N GLU A 655 -24.46 -0.42 -27.27
CA GLU A 655 -24.03 -1.40 -28.28
C GLU A 655 -23.08 -0.76 -29.33
N PRO A 656 -22.14 -1.53 -29.89
CA PRO A 656 -21.96 -2.97 -29.73
C PRO A 656 -21.19 -3.36 -28.45
N GLU A 657 -21.60 -4.47 -27.84
CA GLU A 657 -20.81 -5.20 -26.84
C GLU A 657 -19.43 -5.57 -27.40
N GLY A 658 -18.38 -5.33 -26.60
CA GLY A 658 -17.06 -5.89 -26.84
C GLY A 658 -17.03 -7.39 -26.54
N PHE A 659 -17.50 -7.77 -25.34
CA PHE A 659 -17.76 -9.16 -24.97
C PHE A 659 -18.68 -9.25 -23.74
N ALA A 660 -19.18 -10.47 -23.45
CA ALA A 660 -19.87 -10.77 -22.21
C ALA A 660 -19.17 -11.92 -21.44
N GLN A 661 -19.20 -11.85 -20.11
CA GLN A 661 -18.70 -12.90 -19.23
C GLN A 661 -19.54 -13.01 -17.95
N ILE A 662 -19.52 -14.17 -17.30
CA ILE A 662 -20.07 -14.38 -15.97
C ILE A 662 -18.96 -14.06 -14.96
N ASP A 663 -19.17 -13.02 -14.18
CA ASP A 663 -18.28 -12.59 -13.12
C ASP A 663 -18.77 -13.13 -11.78
N PRO A 664 -18.04 -14.06 -11.12
CA PRO A 664 -18.50 -14.70 -9.89
C PRO A 664 -18.80 -13.72 -8.77
N GLN A 665 -18.05 -12.62 -8.69
CA GLN A 665 -18.15 -11.60 -7.64
C GLN A 665 -17.80 -10.22 -8.23
N ILE A 666 -18.34 -9.16 -7.63
CA ILE A 666 -17.97 -7.78 -7.97
C ILE A 666 -17.10 -7.23 -6.83
N GLY A 667 -15.82 -7.61 -6.85
CA GLY A 667 -14.76 -7.16 -5.93
C GLY A 667 -13.45 -7.09 -6.71
N MET A 668 -13.37 -6.16 -7.65
CA MET A 668 -12.41 -6.23 -8.75
C MET A 668 -11.44 -5.06 -8.72
N TYR A 669 -10.14 -5.37 -8.84
CA TYR A 669 -9.09 -4.43 -9.21
C TYR A 669 -8.39 -4.95 -10.47
N PHE A 670 -8.22 -4.08 -11.47
CA PHE A 670 -7.47 -4.41 -12.68
C PHE A 670 -6.28 -3.46 -12.82
N HIS A 671 -5.06 -4.01 -12.70
CA HIS A 671 -3.86 -3.25 -13.05
C HIS A 671 -3.76 -3.06 -14.57
N VAL A 672 -4.17 -4.07 -15.34
CA VAL A 672 -4.27 -4.02 -16.80
C VAL A 672 -5.75 -4.04 -17.19
N PRO A 673 -6.26 -3.00 -17.88
CA PRO A 673 -7.68 -2.89 -18.17
C PRO A 673 -8.14 -3.97 -19.16
N VAL A 674 -9.36 -4.48 -18.95
CA VAL A 674 -9.97 -5.55 -19.78
C VAL A 674 -10.34 -5.08 -21.19
N LEU A 675 -10.60 -3.78 -21.36
CA LEU A 675 -10.79 -3.10 -22.62
C LEU A 675 -10.02 -1.78 -22.62
N PRO A 676 -9.62 -1.25 -23.79
CA PRO A 676 -9.06 0.11 -23.88
C PRO A 676 -10.02 1.13 -23.28
N ARG A 677 -9.51 2.05 -22.47
CA ARG A 677 -10.32 3.12 -21.89
C ARG A 677 -10.69 4.18 -22.95
N PRO A 678 -11.87 4.82 -22.84
CA PRO A 678 -12.92 4.53 -21.86
C PRO A 678 -13.73 3.28 -22.22
N TYR A 679 -14.16 2.52 -21.22
CA TYR A 679 -15.11 1.42 -21.40
C TYR A 679 -16.16 1.42 -20.28
N THR A 680 -17.25 0.70 -20.49
CA THR A 680 -18.34 0.59 -19.53
C THR A 680 -18.78 -0.86 -19.37
N VAL A 681 -19.39 -1.18 -18.24
CA VAL A 681 -19.85 -2.53 -17.91
C VAL A 681 -21.24 -2.48 -17.29
N VAL A 682 -22.09 -3.42 -17.66
CA VAL A 682 -23.34 -3.73 -16.95
C VAL A 682 -23.31 -5.18 -16.49
N TRP A 683 -23.40 -5.41 -15.18
CA TRP A 683 -23.64 -6.72 -14.59
C TRP A 683 -25.11 -6.89 -14.27
N ALA A 684 -25.72 -8.01 -14.67
CA ALA A 684 -27.11 -8.31 -14.36
C ALA A 684 -27.30 -9.78 -13.98
N GLY A 685 -28.30 -10.06 -13.14
CA GLY A 685 -28.60 -11.42 -12.68
C GLY A 685 -29.61 -11.45 -11.54
N LYS A 686 -29.52 -12.49 -10.71
CA LYS A 686 -30.29 -12.63 -9.47
C LYS A 686 -29.39 -12.56 -8.24
N LEU A 687 -29.89 -11.92 -7.20
CA LEU A 687 -29.35 -11.93 -5.84
C LEU A 687 -30.20 -12.85 -4.97
N ALA A 688 -29.59 -13.83 -4.32
CA ALA A 688 -30.28 -14.66 -3.33
C ALA A 688 -30.33 -13.99 -1.96
N ILE A 689 -31.54 -13.91 -1.43
CA ILE A 689 -31.87 -13.38 -0.11
C ILE A 689 -32.39 -14.55 0.72
N PRO A 690 -31.58 -15.14 1.62
CA PRO A 690 -31.98 -16.35 2.33
C PRO A 690 -33.03 -16.12 3.41
N GLN A 691 -33.09 -14.91 3.97
CA GLN A 691 -34.06 -14.54 5.01
C GLN A 691 -34.63 -13.15 4.74
N ASP A 692 -35.89 -12.97 5.10
CA ASP A 692 -36.57 -11.68 5.10
C ASP A 692 -35.81 -10.67 5.97
N GLY A 693 -35.72 -9.42 5.51
CA GLY A 693 -35.23 -8.33 6.34
C GLY A 693 -34.69 -7.15 5.52
N VAL A 694 -34.12 -6.18 6.24
CA VAL A 694 -33.45 -5.03 5.63
C VAL A 694 -31.99 -5.38 5.41
N TYR A 695 -31.57 -5.35 4.14
CA TYR A 695 -30.19 -5.54 3.74
C TYR A 695 -29.56 -4.18 3.47
N GLY A 696 -28.36 -3.95 3.99
CA GLY A 696 -27.52 -2.84 3.56
C GLY A 696 -26.72 -3.23 2.32
N PHE A 697 -26.48 -2.28 1.43
CA PHE A 697 -25.63 -2.42 0.26
C PHE A 697 -24.67 -1.24 0.14
N ALA A 698 -23.49 -1.49 -0.40
CA ALA A 698 -22.54 -0.45 -0.74
C ALA A 698 -21.84 -0.69 -2.07
N LEU A 699 -21.47 0.41 -2.73
CA LEU A 699 -20.67 0.45 -3.94
C LEU A 699 -19.47 1.39 -3.74
N GLU A 700 -18.31 0.91 -4.13
CA GLU A 700 -17.07 1.68 -4.10
C GLU A 700 -16.35 1.50 -5.44
N SER A 701 -16.07 2.59 -6.15
CA SER A 701 -15.40 2.53 -7.44
C SER A 701 -14.56 3.77 -7.72
N VAL A 702 -13.55 3.63 -8.59
CA VAL A 702 -12.75 4.80 -9.05
C VAL A 702 -13.66 5.81 -9.72
N ASP A 703 -14.48 5.34 -10.64
CA ASP A 703 -15.31 6.15 -11.51
C ASP A 703 -16.79 5.81 -11.26
N GLU A 704 -17.69 6.35 -12.08
CA GLU A 704 -19.14 6.25 -11.88
C GLU A 704 -19.64 4.79 -11.80
N SER A 705 -20.40 4.47 -10.76
CA SER A 705 -21.11 3.19 -10.62
C SER A 705 -22.50 3.34 -9.99
N LEU A 706 -23.36 2.36 -10.26
CA LEU A 706 -24.77 2.35 -9.86
C LEU A 706 -25.23 0.92 -9.58
N LEU A 707 -25.94 0.72 -8.47
CA LEU A 707 -26.59 -0.54 -8.08
C LEU A 707 -28.10 -0.35 -8.11
N LYS A 708 -28.79 -1.29 -8.77
CA LYS A 708 -30.23 -1.44 -8.70
C LYS A 708 -30.61 -2.84 -8.22
N ILE A 709 -31.66 -2.91 -7.41
CA ILE A 709 -32.29 -4.15 -6.99
C ILE A 709 -33.80 -4.03 -7.25
N ASP A 710 -34.39 -5.03 -7.92
CA ASP A 710 -35.77 -5.04 -8.42
C ASP A 710 -36.15 -3.77 -9.20
N GLY A 711 -35.18 -3.22 -9.96
CA GLY A 711 -35.33 -2.01 -10.75
C GLY A 711 -35.23 -0.69 -9.96
N GLY A 712 -35.24 -0.73 -8.63
CA GLY A 712 -35.00 0.43 -7.77
C GLY A 712 -33.51 0.72 -7.59
N GLU A 713 -33.09 1.97 -7.69
CA GLU A 713 -31.72 2.40 -7.35
C GLU A 713 -31.51 2.26 -5.83
N VAL A 714 -30.45 1.54 -5.44
CA VAL A 714 -30.13 1.27 -4.03
C VAL A 714 -28.87 2.02 -3.60
N ALA A 715 -27.80 1.97 -4.39
CA ALA A 715 -26.54 2.65 -4.10
C ALA A 715 -25.89 3.18 -5.38
N ALA A 716 -25.12 4.26 -5.29
CA ALA A 716 -24.39 4.81 -6.44
C ALA A 716 -23.11 5.52 -5.99
N SER A 717 -22.05 5.38 -6.78
CA SER A 717 -20.83 6.19 -6.68
C SER A 717 -20.83 7.13 -7.87
N ARG A 718 -21.17 8.41 -7.66
CA ARG A 718 -21.34 9.40 -8.75
C ARG A 718 -20.10 10.26 -8.94
N THR A 719 -19.24 10.30 -7.93
CA THR A 719 -17.98 11.04 -7.92
C THR A 719 -16.80 10.11 -7.64
N ARG A 720 -15.60 10.54 -8.05
CA ARG A 720 -14.40 9.68 -8.04
C ARG A 720 -14.07 9.18 -6.62
N GLY A 721 -14.05 7.86 -6.43
CA GLY A 721 -13.74 7.22 -5.13
C GLY A 721 -14.83 7.38 -4.06
N GLU A 722 -16.05 7.71 -4.45
CA GLU A 722 -17.19 7.81 -3.54
C GLU A 722 -17.65 6.42 -3.09
N PHE A 723 -17.89 6.28 -1.79
CA PHE A 723 -18.47 5.08 -1.19
C PHE A 723 -19.99 5.29 -1.06
N GLY A 724 -20.75 4.78 -2.03
CA GLY A 724 -22.20 4.92 -2.09
C GLY A 724 -22.89 3.82 -1.27
N THR A 725 -23.85 4.16 -0.42
CA THR A 725 -24.57 3.19 0.42
C THR A 725 -26.07 3.32 0.27
N GLY A 726 -26.81 2.22 0.45
CA GLY A 726 -28.26 2.26 0.64
C GLY A 726 -28.79 0.98 1.27
N GLU A 727 -30.04 1.02 1.71
CA GLU A 727 -30.71 -0.12 2.34
C GLU A 727 -31.99 -0.46 1.60
N MET A 728 -32.33 -1.75 1.57
CA MET A 728 -33.55 -2.22 0.93
C MET A 728 -34.16 -3.36 1.73
N ALA A 729 -35.47 -3.28 1.98
CA ALA A 729 -36.23 -4.38 2.56
C ALA A 729 -36.47 -5.43 1.47
N LEU A 730 -36.01 -6.66 1.73
CA LEU A 730 -36.10 -7.78 0.79
C LEU A 730 -36.76 -8.97 1.49
N SER A 731 -37.61 -9.67 0.74
CA SER A 731 -38.19 -10.95 1.15
C SER A 731 -37.22 -12.10 0.85
N SER A 732 -37.32 -13.21 1.58
CA SER A 732 -36.58 -14.41 1.25
C SER A 732 -36.94 -14.88 -0.17
N GLY A 733 -35.92 -15.13 -0.98
CA GLY A 733 -36.07 -15.48 -2.39
C GLY A 733 -35.00 -14.87 -3.28
N LEU A 734 -35.28 -14.85 -4.58
CA LEU A 734 -34.38 -14.30 -5.60
C LEU A 734 -34.88 -12.93 -6.06
N HIS A 735 -33.99 -11.95 -6.02
CA HIS A 735 -34.26 -10.56 -6.43
C HIS A 735 -33.46 -10.20 -7.68
N ASP A 736 -33.98 -9.33 -8.53
CA ASP A 736 -33.23 -8.83 -9.69
C ASP A 736 -32.12 -7.89 -9.22
N ILE A 737 -30.91 -8.04 -9.75
CA ILE A 737 -29.78 -7.15 -9.46
C ILE A 737 -29.15 -6.65 -10.76
N GLU A 738 -28.88 -5.35 -10.83
CA GLU A 738 -28.14 -4.70 -11.92
C GLU A 738 -27.07 -3.77 -11.34
N VAL A 739 -25.83 -3.91 -11.80
CA VAL A 739 -24.72 -3.01 -11.45
C VAL A 739 -24.15 -2.40 -12.71
N ARG A 740 -23.98 -1.08 -12.76
CA ARG A 740 -23.31 -0.38 -13.85
C ARG A 740 -22.01 0.22 -13.36
N TYR A 741 -21.00 0.21 -14.23
CA TYR A 741 -19.72 0.86 -13.99
C TYR A 741 -19.18 1.49 -15.27
N ALA A 742 -18.55 2.66 -15.14
CA ALA A 742 -17.79 3.30 -16.19
C ALA A 742 -16.33 3.41 -15.77
N ASP A 743 -15.40 3.01 -16.63
CA ASP A 743 -13.97 3.17 -16.45
C ASP A 743 -13.45 4.18 -17.47
N ARG A 744 -13.18 5.40 -16.99
CA ARG A 744 -12.87 6.58 -17.81
C ARG A 744 -11.50 7.19 -17.49
N THR A 745 -10.92 6.87 -16.34
CA THR A 745 -9.70 7.53 -15.83
C THR A 745 -8.49 6.60 -15.76
N ASP A 746 -7.58 6.79 -14.81
CA ASP A 746 -6.23 6.21 -14.87
C ASP A 746 -6.14 4.82 -14.21
N HIS A 747 -7.14 4.44 -13.41
CA HIS A 747 -7.16 3.22 -12.57
C HIS A 747 -8.52 2.53 -12.64
N THR A 748 -8.54 1.23 -12.38
CA THR A 748 -9.78 0.43 -12.41
C THR A 748 -9.96 -0.32 -11.11
N TYR A 749 -10.99 0.05 -10.35
CA TYR A 749 -11.54 -0.82 -9.31
C TYR A 749 -13.05 -0.58 -9.13
N ILE A 750 -13.74 -1.65 -8.75
CA ILE A 750 -15.14 -1.61 -8.29
C ILE A 750 -15.39 -2.74 -7.29
N ASN A 751 -16.04 -2.40 -6.18
CA ASN A 751 -16.43 -3.32 -5.12
C ASN A 751 -17.91 -3.15 -4.82
N LEU A 752 -18.63 -4.27 -4.76
CA LEU A 752 -20.03 -4.38 -4.37
C LEU A 752 -20.11 -5.13 -3.06
N TYR A 753 -20.69 -4.47 -2.07
CA TYR A 753 -20.83 -5.02 -0.75
C TYR A 753 -22.28 -5.16 -0.32
N TRP A 754 -22.51 -6.04 0.65
CA TRP A 754 -23.78 -6.17 1.35
C TRP A 754 -23.60 -6.35 2.85
N ARG A 755 -24.69 -6.16 3.59
CA ARG A 755 -24.83 -6.40 5.02
C ARG A 755 -26.16 -7.07 5.28
N PRO A 756 -26.18 -8.38 5.58
CA PRO A 756 -27.41 -9.12 5.87
C PRO A 756 -28.15 -8.64 7.13
N PRO A 757 -29.48 -8.89 7.25
CA PRO A 757 -30.28 -8.53 8.42
C PRO A 757 -29.77 -9.24 9.68
N GLY A 758 -29.75 -8.53 10.80
CA GLY A 758 -29.22 -9.05 12.06
C GLY A 758 -27.68 -9.06 12.14
N GLN A 759 -27.00 -8.77 11.02
CA GLN A 759 -25.59 -8.34 10.99
C GLN A 759 -25.50 -6.84 10.81
N GLU A 760 -26.47 -6.09 11.36
CA GLU A 760 -26.32 -4.65 11.50
C GLU A 760 -24.90 -4.45 12.04
N GLY A 761 -24.50 -5.17 13.11
CA GLY A 761 -23.20 -5.11 13.84
C GLY A 761 -21.92 -5.41 13.06
N GLY A 762 -22.05 -5.85 11.81
CA GLY A 762 -20.96 -6.29 10.95
C GLY A 762 -20.51 -5.25 9.91
N GLY A 763 -19.28 -5.42 9.42
CA GLY A 763 -18.76 -4.70 8.26
C GLY A 763 -19.49 -5.10 6.96
N TYR A 764 -19.35 -4.28 5.92
CA TYR A 764 -19.86 -4.52 4.57
C TYR A 764 -18.84 -5.50 4.02
N GLN A 765 -19.33 -6.64 3.61
CA GLN A 765 -18.50 -7.66 3.00
C GLN A 765 -18.83 -7.71 1.51
N ILE A 766 -17.84 -8.04 0.69
CA ILE A 766 -18.08 -8.34 -0.73
C ILE A 766 -19.16 -9.42 -0.79
N ILE A 767 -20.14 -9.24 -1.69
CA ILE A 767 -21.21 -10.21 -1.85
C ILE A 767 -20.57 -11.52 -2.35
N PRO A 768 -20.64 -12.62 -1.58
CA PRO A 768 -20.05 -13.87 -2.01
C PRO A 768 -20.75 -14.36 -3.27
N SER A 769 -19.99 -15.03 -4.13
CA SER A 769 -20.51 -15.61 -5.39
C SER A 769 -21.71 -16.53 -5.15
N ASP A 770 -21.77 -17.22 -4.01
CA ASP A 770 -22.89 -18.09 -3.64
C ASP A 770 -24.26 -17.39 -3.60
N PHE A 771 -24.28 -16.06 -3.54
CA PHE A 771 -25.51 -15.27 -3.54
C PHE A 771 -25.83 -14.64 -4.90
N LEU A 772 -24.96 -14.79 -5.90
CA LEU A 772 -25.11 -14.18 -7.21
C LEU A 772 -25.33 -15.26 -8.27
N PHE A 773 -26.37 -15.09 -9.08
CA PHE A 773 -26.72 -16.05 -10.13
C PHE A 773 -26.90 -15.34 -11.47
N PRO A 774 -26.38 -15.91 -12.57
CA PRO A 774 -26.55 -15.31 -13.88
C PRO A 774 -28.02 -15.39 -14.33
N PRO A 775 -28.44 -14.54 -15.28
CA PRO A 775 -29.79 -14.61 -15.83
C PRO A 775 -30.07 -15.98 -16.48
N GLN A 776 -31.12 -16.66 -16.04
CA GLN A 776 -31.65 -17.91 -16.61
C GLN A 776 -33.19 -17.92 -16.57
N LYS A 777 -33.82 -18.85 -17.32
CA LYS A 777 -35.29 -18.94 -17.41
C LYS A 777 -35.94 -19.59 -16.19
N ASP A 778 -35.26 -20.55 -15.58
CA ASP A 778 -35.75 -21.31 -14.45
C ASP A 778 -34.71 -21.30 -13.32
N TYR A 779 -35.16 -21.02 -12.09
CA TYR A 779 -34.33 -20.99 -10.89
C TYR A 779 -34.78 -22.00 -9.83
N THR A 780 -35.74 -22.88 -10.14
CA THR A 780 -36.34 -23.83 -9.18
C THR A 780 -35.35 -24.81 -8.56
N ARG A 781 -34.22 -25.08 -9.25
CA ARG A 781 -33.15 -25.97 -8.76
C ARG A 781 -32.04 -25.23 -8.00
N ILE A 782 -32.15 -23.92 -7.78
CA ILE A 782 -31.19 -23.20 -6.95
C ILE A 782 -31.44 -23.53 -5.49
N GLU A 783 -30.39 -24.02 -4.84
CA GLU A 783 -30.36 -24.12 -3.39
C GLU A 783 -30.06 -22.74 -2.81
N MET A 784 -30.96 -22.25 -1.96
CA MET A 784 -30.75 -20.97 -1.29
C MET A 784 -29.53 -21.06 -0.37
N PRO A 785 -28.49 -20.23 -0.57
CA PRO A 785 -27.30 -20.25 0.25
C PRO A 785 -27.64 -19.85 1.69
N ALA A 786 -27.01 -20.51 2.67
CA ALA A 786 -27.08 -20.03 4.05
C ALA A 786 -26.24 -18.75 4.19
N LEU A 787 -26.70 -17.79 5.01
CA LEU A 787 -25.88 -16.62 5.32
C LEU A 787 -24.51 -17.05 5.85
N PRO A 788 -23.42 -16.41 5.39
CA PRO A 788 -22.09 -16.70 5.90
C PRO A 788 -22.07 -16.50 7.42
N LEU A 789 -21.61 -17.51 8.15
CA LEU A 789 -21.23 -17.33 9.55
C LEU A 789 -20.11 -16.27 9.58
N PRO A 790 -20.11 -15.33 10.55
CA PRO A 790 -19.04 -14.34 10.63
C PRO A 790 -17.67 -15.04 10.62
N ALA A 791 -16.75 -14.50 9.82
CA ALA A 791 -15.47 -15.12 9.46
C ALA A 791 -14.52 -15.43 10.64
N ASP A 792 -14.91 -15.12 11.87
CA ASP A 792 -14.14 -15.35 13.11
C ASP A 792 -14.43 -16.72 13.77
N ALA A 793 -15.22 -17.60 13.14
CA ALA A 793 -15.52 -18.93 13.71
C ALA A 793 -14.39 -19.97 13.56
N ALA A 794 -13.24 -19.65 12.94
CA ALA A 794 -12.17 -20.61 12.64
C ALA A 794 -10.74 -20.21 13.07
N GLU A 795 -10.58 -19.31 14.05
CA GLU A 795 -9.35 -19.22 14.86
C GLU A 795 -9.67 -19.56 16.32
N PRO A 796 -8.74 -20.15 17.08
CA PRO A 796 -9.04 -20.80 18.35
C PRO A 796 -9.71 -19.80 19.29
N ALA A 797 -10.89 -20.17 19.77
CA ALA A 797 -11.63 -19.42 20.76
C ALA A 797 -10.68 -18.94 21.87
N VAL A 798 -10.45 -17.62 21.92
CA VAL A 798 -10.19 -16.99 23.21
C VAL A 798 -11.47 -17.21 24.00
N ALA A 799 -11.39 -18.10 24.98
CA ALA A 799 -12.52 -18.50 25.78
C ALA A 799 -13.18 -17.28 26.45
N GLY A 800 -14.50 -17.16 26.27
CA GLY A 800 -15.38 -16.12 26.84
C GLY A 800 -15.45 -14.90 25.93
N VAL A 801 -16.51 -14.69 25.15
CA VAL A 801 -17.91 -14.51 25.58
C VAL A 801 -18.83 -15.13 24.53
N GLY A 802 -19.75 -16.01 24.95
CA GLY A 802 -20.73 -16.63 24.08
C GLY A 802 -21.79 -15.64 23.56
N ARG A 803 -22.59 -16.09 22.58
CA ARG A 803 -23.80 -15.44 22.03
C ARG A 803 -24.87 -15.14 23.11
N ALA A 804 -24.56 -14.27 24.06
CA ALA A 804 -25.55 -13.64 24.91
C ALA A 804 -26.17 -12.46 24.14
N ALA A 805 -27.46 -12.20 24.35
CA ALA A 805 -28.07 -10.96 23.90
C ALA A 805 -27.27 -9.79 24.49
N VAL A 806 -26.89 -8.83 23.64
CA VAL A 806 -26.20 -7.61 24.08
C VAL A 806 -27.11 -6.92 25.11
N PRO A 807 -26.67 -6.76 26.37
CA PRO A 807 -27.53 -6.22 27.41
C PRO A 807 -27.95 -4.78 27.07
N PRO A 808 -29.21 -4.39 27.36
CA PRO A 808 -29.62 -3.01 27.21
C PRO A 808 -28.89 -2.14 28.24
N ALA A 809 -28.46 -0.95 27.85
CA ALA A 809 -27.95 0.03 28.80
C ALA A 809 -29.11 0.80 29.46
N ALA A 810 -28.93 1.16 30.73
CA ALA A 810 -29.81 2.10 31.40
C ALA A 810 -29.50 3.53 30.90
N ASN A 811 -30.46 4.11 30.18
CA ASN A 811 -30.29 5.38 29.49
C ASN A 811 -31.21 6.46 30.10
N GLU A 812 -30.64 7.60 30.45
CA GLU A 812 -31.38 8.80 30.86
C GLU A 812 -31.26 9.87 29.76
N VAL A 813 -32.39 10.43 29.31
CA VAL A 813 -32.39 11.53 28.34
C VAL A 813 -32.06 12.82 29.07
N VAL A 814 -30.97 13.47 28.66
CA VAL A 814 -30.41 14.66 29.32
C VAL A 814 -30.76 15.92 28.54
N MET A 815 -30.84 15.79 27.22
CA MET A 815 -31.26 16.84 26.30
C MET A 815 -32.05 16.20 25.15
N SER A 816 -33.06 16.89 24.63
CA SER A 816 -33.94 16.38 23.57
C SER A 816 -34.41 17.51 22.65
N GLY A 817 -34.86 17.16 21.44
CA GLY A 817 -35.34 18.16 20.46
C GLY A 817 -34.21 18.80 19.66
N LEU A 818 -33.09 18.10 19.54
CA LEU A 818 -31.91 18.50 18.80
C LEU A 818 -31.99 18.03 17.34
N ASN A 819 -31.47 18.83 16.41
CA ASN A 819 -31.37 18.48 15.01
C ASN A 819 -29.97 17.92 14.67
N ALA A 820 -29.90 16.59 14.51
CA ALA A 820 -28.68 15.85 14.20
C ALA A 820 -27.48 16.22 15.10
N PRO A 821 -27.56 15.97 16.42
CA PRO A 821 -26.44 16.19 17.35
C PRO A 821 -25.33 15.17 17.10
N ARG A 822 -24.20 15.57 16.48
CA ARG A 822 -23.11 14.64 16.09
C ARG A 822 -21.94 14.65 17.05
N GLY A 823 -21.44 15.83 17.41
CA GLY A 823 -20.34 15.98 18.35
C GLY A 823 -20.82 16.12 19.79
N ILE A 824 -20.11 15.49 20.73
CA ILE A 824 -20.38 15.65 22.16
C ILE A 824 -19.08 15.61 22.95
N ALA A 825 -18.96 16.48 23.95
CA ALA A 825 -17.87 16.42 24.93
C ALA A 825 -18.40 16.65 26.34
N ALA A 826 -17.69 16.14 27.34
CA ALA A 826 -18.04 16.32 28.75
C ALA A 826 -16.80 16.64 29.58
N GLY A 827 -16.90 17.65 30.45
CA GLY A 827 -15.79 18.10 31.29
C GLY A 827 -16.25 19.12 32.33
N ASP A 828 -15.63 19.11 33.51
CA ASP A 828 -15.90 20.04 34.62
C ASP A 828 -17.39 20.21 34.96
N GLY A 829 -18.14 19.10 34.95
CA GLY A 829 -19.58 19.10 35.26
C GLY A 829 -20.48 19.68 34.16
N ARG A 830 -19.97 19.86 32.94
CA ARG A 830 -20.71 20.38 31.78
C ARG A 830 -20.72 19.38 30.62
N ILE A 831 -21.73 19.51 29.76
CA ILE A 831 -21.86 18.77 28.51
C ILE A 831 -21.95 19.77 27.36
N TYR A 832 -21.17 19.52 26.31
CA TYR A 832 -21.13 20.31 25.10
C TYR A 832 -21.67 19.48 23.95
N VAL A 833 -22.55 20.03 23.13
CA VAL A 833 -23.23 19.30 22.05
C VAL A 833 -23.15 20.11 20.76
N ALA A 834 -22.57 19.52 19.72
CA ALA A 834 -22.58 20.08 18.37
C ALA A 834 -23.85 19.63 17.65
N GLU A 835 -24.81 20.55 17.56
CA GLU A 835 -26.06 20.33 16.83
C GLU A 835 -25.84 20.68 15.36
N SER A 836 -25.16 19.78 14.63
CA SER A 836 -24.69 20.01 13.27
C SER A 836 -25.81 20.41 12.33
N GLY A 837 -26.99 19.79 12.47
CA GLY A 837 -28.17 20.09 11.64
C GLY A 837 -28.77 21.47 11.90
N ALA A 838 -28.51 22.07 13.07
CA ALA A 838 -28.94 23.42 13.42
C ALA A 838 -27.83 24.48 13.30
N GLY A 839 -26.59 24.09 12.98
CA GLY A 839 -25.47 25.02 12.86
C GLY A 839 -25.12 25.71 14.17
N ARG A 840 -25.27 25.05 15.33
CA ARG A 840 -24.97 25.64 16.65
C ARG A 840 -24.33 24.65 17.62
N VAL A 841 -23.75 25.20 18.69
CA VAL A 841 -23.17 24.41 19.80
C VAL A 841 -23.84 24.82 21.11
N LEU A 842 -24.30 23.82 21.87
CA LEU A 842 -24.96 24.01 23.16
C LEU A 842 -24.04 23.55 24.30
N MET A 843 -24.02 24.30 25.40
CA MET A 843 -23.36 23.94 26.65
C MET A 843 -24.40 23.83 27.75
N LEU A 844 -24.51 22.66 28.37
CA LEU A 844 -25.36 22.37 29.52
C LEU A 844 -24.51 22.30 30.79
N ASP A 845 -24.85 23.11 31.80
CA ASP A 845 -24.32 22.95 33.15
C ASP A 845 -25.16 21.93 33.93
N MET A 846 -24.54 20.83 34.35
CA MET A 846 -25.26 19.72 34.98
C MET A 846 -25.71 20.02 36.41
N ALA A 847 -25.16 21.04 37.06
CA ALA A 847 -25.53 21.42 38.43
C ALA A 847 -26.73 22.37 38.44
N SER A 848 -26.75 23.36 37.53
CA SER A 848 -27.86 24.31 37.42
C SER A 848 -28.97 23.86 36.48
N GLY A 849 -28.68 22.96 35.53
CA GLY A 849 -29.57 22.60 34.42
C GLY A 849 -29.67 23.68 33.34
N GLU A 850 -28.87 24.74 33.43
CA GLU A 850 -28.87 25.84 32.46
C GLU A 850 -28.17 25.43 31.16
N THR A 851 -28.82 25.71 30.03
CA THR A 851 -28.23 25.53 28.69
C THR A 851 -27.99 26.87 28.04
N ILE A 852 -26.77 27.10 27.54
CA ILE A 852 -26.41 28.28 26.75
C ILE A 852 -25.90 27.87 25.38
N GLU A 853 -26.02 28.76 24.39
CA GLU A 853 -25.45 28.58 23.07
C GLU A 853 -24.06 29.24 23.00
N LEU A 854 -23.05 28.48 22.56
CA LEU A 854 -21.70 29.00 22.36
C LEU A 854 -21.65 29.85 21.09
N ARG A 855 -21.20 31.09 21.23
CA ARG A 855 -21.09 32.04 20.11
C ARG A 855 -19.63 32.13 19.64
N PRO A 856 -19.30 31.67 18.42
CA PRO A 856 -17.95 31.79 17.87
C PRO A 856 -17.60 33.26 17.58
N GLY A 857 -16.43 33.51 16.99
CA GLY A 857 -15.98 34.86 16.62
C GLY A 857 -16.84 35.57 15.57
N GLU A 858 -16.23 36.17 14.55
CA GLU A 858 -16.97 37.04 13.61
C GLU A 858 -17.95 36.29 12.69
N GLN A 859 -17.83 34.96 12.55
CA GLN A 859 -18.70 34.15 11.69
C GLN A 859 -19.43 33.09 12.51
N PRO A 860 -20.75 32.88 12.30
CA PRO A 860 -21.49 31.83 12.97
C PRO A 860 -21.00 30.45 12.52
N PHE A 861 -21.27 29.44 13.34
CA PHE A 861 -21.12 28.05 12.93
C PHE A 861 -22.02 27.75 11.73
N VAL A 862 -21.50 26.97 10.80
CA VAL A 862 -22.20 26.51 9.61
C VAL A 862 -22.54 25.03 9.76
N GLU A 863 -21.55 24.22 10.14
CA GLU A 863 -21.71 22.79 10.34
C GLU A 863 -20.76 22.32 11.47
N PRO A 864 -21.06 22.63 12.75
CA PRO A 864 -20.24 22.17 13.87
C PRO A 864 -20.39 20.65 13.94
N MET A 865 -19.30 19.93 13.72
CA MET A 865 -19.32 18.48 13.54
C MET A 865 -18.87 17.73 14.78
N ASP A 866 -17.80 18.22 15.44
CA ASP A 866 -17.26 17.56 16.62
C ASP A 866 -16.72 18.54 17.67
N ILE A 867 -16.64 18.08 18.92
CA ILE A 867 -16.23 18.87 20.08
C ILE A 867 -15.29 18.06 20.98
N ALA A 868 -14.22 18.67 21.47
CA ALA A 868 -13.38 18.10 22.52
C ALA A 868 -13.11 19.09 23.66
N VAL A 869 -12.82 18.57 24.84
CA VAL A 869 -12.46 19.35 26.04
C VAL A 869 -11.09 18.88 26.54
N ASP A 870 -10.19 19.82 26.82
CA ASP A 870 -8.88 19.53 27.39
C ASP A 870 -8.89 19.45 28.92
N GLY A 871 -7.81 18.94 29.51
CA GLY A 871 -7.68 18.81 30.97
C GLY A 871 -7.64 20.15 31.75
N ALA A 872 -7.54 21.29 31.07
CA ALA A 872 -7.62 22.63 31.66
C ALA A 872 -9.01 23.26 31.51
N GLY A 873 -9.96 22.58 30.86
CA GLY A 873 -11.32 23.05 30.59
C GLY A 873 -11.46 23.89 29.32
N GLY A 874 -10.44 23.91 28.45
CA GLY A 874 -10.56 24.51 27.11
C GLY A 874 -11.45 23.65 26.22
N VAL A 875 -12.37 24.28 25.48
CA VAL A 875 -13.34 23.63 24.60
C VAL A 875 -12.99 23.94 23.15
N TYR A 876 -12.92 22.93 22.30
CA TYR A 876 -12.55 23.05 20.89
C TYR A 876 -13.69 22.51 20.03
N VAL A 877 -14.17 23.32 19.09
CA VAL A 877 -15.27 22.97 18.19
C VAL A 877 -14.76 22.94 16.76
N LEU A 878 -14.92 21.80 16.08
CA LEU A 878 -14.63 21.65 14.67
C LEU A 878 -15.86 22.01 13.83
N ASP A 879 -15.77 23.07 13.02
CA ASP A 879 -16.75 23.38 11.98
C ASP A 879 -16.34 22.73 10.66
N ALA A 880 -17.07 21.69 10.27
CA ALA A 880 -16.76 20.87 9.10
C ALA A 880 -16.86 21.66 7.80
N ALA A 881 -17.92 22.45 7.61
CA ALA A 881 -18.15 23.17 6.36
C ALA A 881 -17.02 24.16 6.05
N THR A 882 -16.38 24.70 7.08
CA THR A 882 -15.38 25.76 6.96
C THR A 882 -13.97 25.32 7.35
N ALA A 883 -13.81 24.07 7.81
CA ALA A 883 -12.56 23.48 8.32
C ALA A 883 -11.90 24.29 9.45
N ARG A 884 -12.69 25.08 10.19
CA ARG A 884 -12.21 25.92 11.30
C ARG A 884 -12.33 25.18 12.63
N ILE A 885 -11.38 25.44 13.51
CA ILE A 885 -11.47 25.02 14.91
C ILE A 885 -11.61 26.26 15.79
N GLU A 886 -12.73 26.38 16.47
CA GLU A 886 -13.05 27.47 17.38
C GLU A 886 -12.75 27.05 18.82
N ARG A 887 -12.00 27.87 19.55
CA ARG A 887 -11.60 27.63 20.93
C ARG A 887 -12.40 28.52 21.88
N PHE A 888 -12.88 27.92 22.97
CA PHE A 888 -13.60 28.58 24.05
C PHE A 888 -12.95 28.23 25.40
N GLY A 889 -13.07 29.14 26.37
CA GLY A 889 -12.72 28.86 27.75
C GLY A 889 -13.79 28.00 28.45
N ALA A 890 -13.48 27.54 29.66
CA ALA A 890 -14.36 26.65 30.45
C ALA A 890 -15.78 27.20 30.72
N GLN A 891 -15.96 28.51 30.63
CA GLN A 891 -17.25 29.20 30.79
C GLN A 891 -18.01 29.41 29.46
N GLY A 892 -17.55 28.79 28.36
CA GLY A 892 -18.16 28.94 27.04
C GLY A 892 -17.89 30.29 26.36
N VAL A 893 -16.92 31.06 26.86
CA VAL A 893 -16.50 32.34 26.26
C VAL A 893 -15.54 32.06 25.12
N TYR A 894 -15.83 32.58 23.93
CA TYR A 894 -14.96 32.48 22.77
C TYR A 894 -13.59 33.14 23.05
N GLU A 895 -12.52 32.41 22.72
CA GLU A 895 -11.14 32.87 22.93
C GLU A 895 -10.42 33.13 21.60
N ALA A 896 -10.48 32.18 20.66
CA ALA A 896 -9.75 32.28 19.40
C ALA A 896 -10.24 31.29 18.33
N THR A 897 -10.05 31.62 17.05
CA THR A 897 -10.08 30.69 15.93
C THR A 897 -8.66 30.19 15.66
N LEU A 898 -8.44 28.87 15.71
CA LEU A 898 -7.13 28.26 15.49
C LEU A 898 -6.74 28.11 14.00
N GLY A 899 -7.65 28.49 13.09
CA GLY A 899 -7.44 28.52 11.64
C GLY A 899 -7.89 27.24 10.91
N ALA A 900 -7.85 27.28 9.58
CA ALA A 900 -8.13 26.15 8.68
C ALA A 900 -6.85 25.78 7.91
N PRO A 901 -5.90 25.06 8.53
CA PRO A 901 -4.68 24.64 7.84
C PRO A 901 -5.03 23.87 6.56
N PRO A 902 -4.31 24.05 5.44
CA PRO A 902 -4.60 23.35 4.17
C PRO A 902 -4.66 21.83 4.27
N GLU A 903 -4.04 21.26 5.30
CA GLU A 903 -4.05 19.84 5.65
C GLU A 903 -5.44 19.36 6.13
N LEU A 904 -6.27 20.29 6.63
CA LEU A 904 -7.69 20.08 6.89
C LEU A 904 -8.48 20.49 5.65
N ALA A 905 -8.92 19.51 4.86
CA ALA A 905 -9.90 19.78 3.81
C ALA A 905 -11.25 20.16 4.43
N ASN A 906 -12.02 20.99 3.71
CA ASN A 906 -13.43 21.22 4.04
C ASN A 906 -14.15 19.86 4.20
N ARG A 907 -14.92 19.74 5.29
CA ARG A 907 -15.59 18.53 5.79
C ARG A 907 -14.71 17.55 6.56
N ALA A 908 -13.73 18.04 7.33
CA ALA A 908 -13.16 17.26 8.43
C ALA A 908 -14.25 16.89 9.46
N ARG A 909 -14.12 15.73 10.12
CA ARG A 909 -15.25 15.11 10.82
C ARG A 909 -15.07 14.85 12.30
N GLY A 910 -13.88 14.47 12.74
CA GLY A 910 -13.64 14.14 14.14
C GLY A 910 -12.52 14.96 14.76
N LEU A 911 -12.62 15.18 16.07
CA LEU A 911 -11.70 16.01 16.83
C LEU A 911 -11.51 15.42 18.25
N GLY A 912 -10.25 15.17 18.63
CA GLY A 912 -9.88 14.71 19.96
C GLY A 912 -8.75 15.54 20.56
N VAL A 913 -8.64 15.58 21.89
CA VAL A 913 -7.50 16.22 22.58
C VAL A 913 -6.83 15.21 23.51
N ASP A 914 -5.51 15.11 23.45
CA ASP A 914 -4.75 14.23 24.34
C ASP A 914 -4.27 14.94 25.61
N ALA A 915 -3.76 14.19 26.59
CA ALA A 915 -3.25 14.74 27.85
C ALA A 915 -2.03 15.66 27.70
N GLN A 916 -1.39 15.69 26.53
CA GLN A 916 -0.31 16.65 26.24
C GLN A 916 -0.86 17.95 25.64
N GLY A 917 -2.17 18.05 25.43
CA GLY A 917 -2.81 19.23 24.88
C GLY A 917 -2.66 19.36 23.37
N ARG A 918 -2.50 18.24 22.65
CA ARG A 918 -2.51 18.25 21.17
C ARG A 918 -3.93 17.99 20.68
N ILE A 919 -4.34 18.74 19.67
CA ILE A 919 -5.65 18.65 19.04
C ILE A 919 -5.54 17.75 17.82
N TRP A 920 -6.07 16.54 17.90
CA TRP A 920 -6.15 15.58 16.83
C TRP A 920 -7.41 15.82 15.99
N VAL A 921 -7.27 15.75 14.67
CA VAL A 921 -8.36 16.02 13.73
C VAL A 921 -8.38 14.94 12.66
N ALA A 922 -9.51 14.24 12.54
CA ALA A 922 -9.77 13.29 11.47
C ALA A 922 -10.35 14.01 10.26
N SER A 923 -9.57 14.13 9.18
CA SER A 923 -10.02 14.73 7.93
C SER A 923 -10.33 13.65 6.91
N THR A 924 -11.60 13.22 6.85
CA THR A 924 -12.05 12.21 5.88
C THR A 924 -11.76 12.60 4.43
N PRO A 925 -12.09 13.83 3.97
CA PRO A 925 -11.88 14.23 2.57
C PRO A 925 -10.39 14.39 2.22
N ALA A 926 -9.56 14.78 3.19
CA ALA A 926 -8.12 14.86 3.01
C ALA A 926 -7.41 13.51 3.22
N GLN A 927 -8.17 12.46 3.54
CA GLN A 927 -7.72 11.08 3.77
C GLN A 927 -6.57 10.97 4.77
N ARG A 928 -6.62 11.77 5.84
CA ARG A 928 -5.54 11.88 6.82
C ARG A 928 -6.04 12.26 8.21
N VAL A 929 -5.22 12.00 9.22
CA VAL A 929 -5.42 12.51 10.57
C VAL A 929 -4.30 13.52 10.87
N VAL A 930 -4.64 14.68 11.41
CA VAL A 930 -3.70 15.78 11.67
C VAL A 930 -3.68 16.06 13.17
N ALA A 931 -2.50 16.32 13.75
CA ALA A 931 -2.38 16.84 15.10
C ALA A 931 -1.92 18.30 15.06
N LEU A 932 -2.59 19.15 15.83
CA LEU A 932 -2.31 20.57 15.98
C LEU A 932 -1.84 20.85 17.41
N ASP A 933 -1.01 21.88 17.58
CA ASP A 933 -0.79 22.47 18.90
C ASP A 933 -1.95 23.40 19.29
N MET A 934 -1.91 23.91 20.53
CA MET A 934 -2.91 24.82 21.08
C MET A 934 -3.01 26.18 20.37
N ASN A 935 -2.10 26.48 19.44
CA ASN A 935 -2.14 27.68 18.60
C ASN A 935 -2.67 27.38 17.18
N GLY A 936 -3.07 26.13 16.91
CA GLY A 936 -3.55 25.69 15.60
C GLY A 936 -2.47 25.33 14.59
N ALA A 937 -1.19 25.29 15.01
CA ALA A 937 -0.12 24.89 14.11
C ALA A 937 -0.08 23.37 13.97
N VAL A 938 0.01 22.86 12.74
CA VAL A 938 0.20 21.43 12.48
C VAL A 938 1.53 20.98 13.06
N VAL A 939 1.46 20.15 14.10
CA VAL A 939 2.63 19.52 14.73
C VAL A 939 2.87 18.12 14.20
N ALA A 940 1.89 17.54 13.50
CA ALA A 940 1.91 16.16 13.09
C ALA A 940 0.81 15.79 12.08
N GLU A 941 1.06 14.75 11.27
CA GLU A 941 0.04 14.11 10.44
C GLU A 941 0.26 12.60 10.33
N ILE A 942 -0.82 11.83 10.37
CA ILE A 942 -0.88 10.43 10.00
C ILE A 942 -1.36 10.37 8.55
N LEU A 943 -0.42 10.13 7.64
CA LEU A 943 -0.67 9.88 6.23
C LEU A 943 -0.61 8.37 5.98
N ARG A 944 -1.54 7.85 5.17
CA ARG A 944 -1.21 6.70 4.32
C ARG A 944 -0.80 7.26 2.97
N PRO A 945 0.51 7.42 2.67
CA PRO A 945 0.87 7.69 1.29
C PRO A 945 0.34 6.53 0.44
N ALA A 946 -0.34 6.86 -0.65
CA ALA A 946 -0.45 5.96 -1.79
C ALA A 946 0.99 5.69 -2.27
N VAL A 947 1.65 4.70 -1.66
CA VAL A 947 2.79 4.05 -2.30
C VAL A 947 2.20 3.45 -3.56
N SER A 948 2.68 3.90 -4.72
CA SER A 948 2.17 3.58 -6.06
C SER A 948 1.42 2.25 -6.13
N GLY A 949 0.09 2.33 -6.05
CA GLY A 949 -0.82 1.27 -6.49
C GLY A 949 -1.21 0.16 -5.51
N THR A 950 -0.84 0.15 -4.21
CA THR A 950 -1.04 -1.08 -3.39
C THR A 950 -1.53 -0.88 -1.94
N LEU A 951 -2.21 0.20 -1.56
CA LEU A 951 -2.93 0.30 -0.28
C LEU A 951 -4.15 1.24 -0.41
N GLN A 952 -5.36 0.78 -0.03
CA GLN A 952 -6.58 1.60 0.05
C GLN A 952 -6.35 2.84 0.95
N ALA A 953 -6.88 3.98 0.50
CA ALA A 953 -6.76 5.25 1.21
C ALA A 953 -7.49 5.21 2.57
N LEU A 954 -6.95 5.90 3.57
CA LEU A 954 -7.60 6.05 4.89
C LEU A 954 -8.85 6.92 4.73
N GLN A 955 -10.00 6.51 5.28
CA GLN A 955 -11.18 7.37 5.42
C GLN A 955 -11.47 7.61 6.92
N PRO A 956 -10.66 8.46 7.59
CA PRO A 956 -10.78 8.66 9.02
C PRO A 956 -12.06 9.44 9.34
N VAL A 957 -12.89 8.94 10.26
CA VAL A 957 -14.09 9.64 10.76
C VAL A 957 -13.79 10.32 12.08
N ASP A 958 -13.22 9.60 13.03
CA ASP A 958 -12.90 10.12 14.35
C ASP A 958 -11.53 9.66 14.86
N VAL A 959 -11.00 10.38 15.84
CA VAL A 959 -9.66 10.18 16.39
C VAL A 959 -9.63 10.43 17.90
N ALA A 960 -9.00 9.51 18.64
CA ALA A 960 -8.76 9.67 20.07
C ALA A 960 -7.29 9.40 20.42
N GLY A 961 -6.64 10.38 21.05
CA GLY A 961 -5.28 10.25 21.58
C GLY A 961 -5.27 9.66 22.99
N MET A 962 -4.26 8.83 23.27
CA MET A 962 -4.08 8.14 24.55
C MET A 962 -2.85 8.67 25.30
N ASP A 963 -2.86 8.57 26.63
CA ASP A 963 -1.75 8.99 27.50
C ASP A 963 -0.46 8.18 27.28
N ASP A 964 -0.60 6.93 26.83
CA ASP A 964 0.53 6.06 26.46
C ASP A 964 1.18 6.46 25.12
N GLY A 965 0.66 7.52 24.48
CA GLY A 965 1.05 8.00 23.16
C GLY A 965 0.68 7.04 22.04
N SER A 966 -0.40 6.28 22.19
CA SER A 966 -1.11 5.67 21.06
C SER A 966 -2.28 6.56 20.60
N VAL A 967 -2.71 6.40 19.35
CA VAL A 967 -3.83 7.14 18.76
C VAL A 967 -4.77 6.14 18.10
N TYR A 968 -6.04 6.15 18.48
CA TYR A 968 -7.08 5.37 17.82
C TYR A 968 -7.74 6.20 16.72
N VAL A 969 -8.01 5.58 15.58
CA VAL A 969 -8.69 6.20 14.44
C VAL A 969 -9.75 5.25 13.91
N SER A 970 -10.98 5.74 13.79
CA SER A 970 -12.03 5.01 13.09
C SER A 970 -11.91 5.27 11.58
N ASP A 971 -11.77 4.20 10.80
CA ASP A 971 -11.55 4.22 9.35
C ASP A 971 -12.79 3.64 8.66
N ALA A 972 -13.76 4.51 8.38
CA ALA A 972 -15.08 4.08 7.92
C ALA A 972 -15.04 3.42 6.54
N GLY A 973 -14.19 3.90 5.64
CA GLY A 973 -14.03 3.34 4.30
C GLY A 973 -13.37 1.96 4.27
N ASN A 974 -12.66 1.58 5.34
CA ASN A 974 -12.05 0.26 5.48
C ASN A 974 -12.63 -0.55 6.65
N HIS A 975 -13.77 -0.11 7.21
CA HIS A 975 -14.55 -0.79 8.25
C HIS A 975 -13.72 -1.28 9.44
N ARG A 976 -12.87 -0.40 9.98
CA ARG A 976 -11.98 -0.78 11.08
C ARG A 976 -11.68 0.36 12.02
N LEU A 977 -11.34 -0.02 13.24
CA LEU A 977 -10.63 0.79 14.20
C LEU A 977 -9.14 0.48 14.09
N ILE A 978 -8.30 1.51 13.98
CA ILE A 978 -6.85 1.36 13.90
C ILE A 978 -6.24 2.02 15.13
N ARG A 979 -5.38 1.29 15.84
CA ARG A 979 -4.52 1.85 16.89
C ARG A 979 -3.14 2.11 16.30
N PHE A 980 -2.67 3.35 16.39
CA PHE A 980 -1.35 3.77 15.97
C PHE A 980 -0.43 3.99 17.17
N ASP A 981 0.85 3.64 17.05
CA ASP A 981 1.90 4.09 17.99
C ASP A 981 2.36 5.49 17.57
N TRP A 982 1.87 6.50 18.29
CA TRP A 982 2.20 7.88 17.99
C TRP A 982 3.59 8.29 18.53
N ASN A 983 4.04 7.68 19.63
CA ASN A 983 5.38 7.91 20.16
C ASN A 983 6.49 7.45 19.20
N ARG A 984 6.21 6.44 18.35
CA ARG A 984 7.09 6.02 17.26
C ARG A 984 6.87 6.75 15.95
N ALA A 985 5.68 7.28 15.72
CA ALA A 985 5.39 8.16 14.59
C ALA A 985 6.09 9.52 14.73
N GLY A 986 6.21 10.03 15.97
CA GLY A 986 6.94 11.25 16.31
C GLY A 986 8.47 11.17 16.15
N LEU A 987 9.03 9.95 15.99
CA LEU A 987 10.42 9.79 15.59
C LEU A 987 10.66 10.21 14.14
N LEU A 988 9.61 10.37 13.29
CA LEU A 988 9.70 10.62 11.84
C LEU A 988 9.54 12.08 11.41
N GLY A 989 9.27 12.98 12.35
CA GLY A 989 9.02 14.39 12.11
C GLY A 989 7.64 14.69 11.54
N PRO A 990 7.24 15.97 11.48
CA PRO A 990 5.83 16.39 11.34
C PRO A 990 5.15 16.10 10.01
N SER A 991 5.76 15.33 9.12
CA SER A 991 5.29 15.29 7.73
C SER A 991 5.09 13.93 7.09
N HIS A 992 5.55 12.83 7.65
CA HIS A 992 5.21 11.52 7.08
C HIS A 992 5.23 10.46 8.18
N ALA A 993 4.44 10.70 9.23
CA ALA A 993 4.19 9.68 10.22
C ALA A 993 3.24 8.65 9.61
N ALA A 994 3.77 7.63 8.93
CA ALA A 994 3.04 6.38 8.81
C ALA A 994 2.92 5.85 10.23
N GLY A 995 1.81 6.13 10.91
CA GLY A 995 1.57 5.60 12.25
C GLY A 995 1.80 4.09 12.19
N PHE A 996 2.70 3.57 13.04
CA PHE A 996 2.86 2.13 13.14
C PHE A 996 1.55 1.58 13.65
N ILE A 997 0.85 0.80 12.83
CA ILE A 997 -0.37 0.13 13.23
C ILE A 997 0.03 -0.87 14.33
N LEU A 998 -0.36 -0.56 15.56
CA LEU A 998 -0.20 -1.45 16.71
C LEU A 998 -1.20 -2.59 16.64
N SER A 999 -2.42 -2.28 16.20
CA SER A 999 -3.51 -3.24 16.03
C SER A 999 -4.59 -2.63 15.13
N SER A 1000 -5.38 -3.49 14.52
CA SER A 1000 -6.62 -3.11 13.86
C SER A 1000 -7.72 -4.07 14.28
N MET A 1001 -8.91 -3.54 14.51
CA MET A 1001 -10.11 -4.30 14.83
C MET A 1001 -11.18 -3.96 13.81
N ALA A 1002 -11.92 -4.96 13.31
CA ALA A 1002 -13.07 -4.69 12.45
C ALA A 1002 -14.10 -3.86 13.22
N LEU A 1003 -14.62 -2.83 12.57
CA LEU A 1003 -15.81 -2.12 13.03
C LEU A 1003 -16.95 -2.46 12.06
N PRO A 1004 -18.19 -2.45 12.56
CA PRO A 1004 -19.31 -2.43 11.66
C PRO A 1004 -19.27 -1.28 10.70
N VAL A 1005 -19.97 -1.42 9.58
CA VAL A 1005 -20.05 -0.28 8.67
C VAL A 1005 -20.93 0.77 9.24
N ALA A 1006 -20.37 1.97 9.19
CA ALA A 1006 -21.11 3.19 9.21
C ALA A 1006 -20.67 4.02 8.00
N ASN A 1007 -21.59 4.84 7.52
CA ASN A 1007 -21.26 5.84 6.53
C ASN A 1007 -20.22 6.81 7.10
N SER A 1008 -19.54 7.55 6.24
CA SER A 1008 -18.42 8.36 6.70
C SER A 1008 -18.86 9.65 7.44
N LEU A 1009 -20.13 10.06 7.36
CA LEU A 1009 -20.68 11.25 8.05
C LEU A 1009 -21.13 10.95 9.48
N ASP A 1010 -21.80 9.82 9.70
CA ASP A 1010 -22.26 9.34 11.00
C ASP A 1010 -21.46 8.09 11.41
N GLY A 1011 -20.14 8.10 11.16
CA GLY A 1011 -19.28 6.96 11.42
C GLY A 1011 -19.04 6.73 12.91
N SER A 1012 -18.28 5.69 13.26
CA SER A 1012 -17.93 5.42 14.67
C SER A 1012 -17.09 6.55 15.27
N HIS A 1013 -17.55 7.12 16.39
CA HIS A 1013 -16.78 8.03 17.24
C HIS A 1013 -16.18 7.29 18.44
N LEU A 1014 -15.18 7.92 19.05
CA LEU A 1014 -14.29 7.37 20.05
C LEU A 1014 -14.25 8.27 21.27
N ALA A 1015 -14.35 7.68 22.46
CA ALA A 1015 -14.06 8.36 23.72
C ALA A 1015 -13.08 7.53 24.54
N VAL A 1016 -12.26 8.20 25.35
CA VAL A 1016 -11.26 7.56 26.21
C VAL A 1016 -11.50 8.03 27.63
N ASP A 1017 -11.51 7.09 28.58
CA ASP A 1017 -11.60 7.42 30.00
C ASP A 1017 -10.23 7.53 30.68
N GLY A 1018 -10.21 8.05 31.92
CA GLY A 1018 -8.97 8.21 32.69
C GLY A 1018 -8.27 6.91 33.09
N ALA A 1019 -8.85 5.74 32.80
CA ALA A 1019 -8.22 4.43 32.95
C ALA A 1019 -7.63 3.90 31.64
N GLY A 1020 -7.74 4.64 30.54
CA GLY A 1020 -7.27 4.26 29.22
C GLY A 1020 -8.17 3.23 28.52
N ARG A 1021 -9.45 3.11 28.91
CA ARG A 1021 -10.43 2.32 28.18
C ARG A 1021 -11.01 3.14 27.03
N VAL A 1022 -11.21 2.52 25.89
CA VAL A 1022 -11.72 3.17 24.68
C VAL A 1022 -13.16 2.74 24.46
N TYR A 1023 -14.06 3.70 24.31
CA TYR A 1023 -15.47 3.48 24.00
C TYR A 1023 -15.68 3.84 22.54
N VAL A 1024 -16.33 2.96 21.79
CA VAL A 1024 -16.55 3.16 20.36
C VAL A 1024 -18.02 3.01 20.06
N THR A 1025 -18.61 4.01 19.41
CA THR A 1025 -19.99 3.89 18.94
C THR A 1025 -20.06 2.98 17.73
N GLN A 1026 -21.15 2.24 17.64
CA GLN A 1026 -21.53 1.49 16.45
C GLN A 1026 -22.89 2.04 16.00
N PRO A 1027 -22.90 3.17 15.27
CA PRO A 1027 -24.10 3.98 15.05
C PRO A 1027 -25.24 3.20 14.42
N GLU A 1028 -24.92 2.41 13.39
CA GLU A 1028 -25.92 1.63 12.67
C GLU A 1028 -26.51 0.49 13.52
N MET A 1029 -25.99 0.22 14.73
CA MET A 1029 -26.50 -0.85 15.63
C MET A 1029 -27.29 -0.34 16.79
N GLY A 1030 -27.19 0.95 17.05
CA GLY A 1030 -27.55 1.42 18.37
C GLY A 1030 -26.67 0.86 19.48
N GLN A 1031 -25.39 0.54 19.24
CA GLN A 1031 -24.52 -0.09 20.23
C GLN A 1031 -23.32 0.78 20.59
N VAL A 1032 -22.75 0.50 21.76
CA VAL A 1032 -21.46 1.02 22.19
C VAL A 1032 -20.65 -0.16 22.70
N LEU A 1033 -19.42 -0.28 22.19
CA LEU A 1033 -18.44 -1.23 22.68
C LEU A 1033 -17.40 -0.53 23.54
N ARG A 1034 -16.80 -1.28 24.47
CA ARG A 1034 -15.66 -0.86 25.28
C ARG A 1034 -14.47 -1.78 25.03
N LEU A 1035 -13.32 -1.16 24.80
CA LEU A 1035 -12.03 -1.81 24.73
C LEU A 1035 -11.27 -1.57 26.04
N ASN A 1036 -10.64 -2.62 26.55
CA ASN A 1036 -9.66 -2.50 27.61
C ASN A 1036 -8.38 -1.80 27.10
N ALA A 1037 -7.47 -1.45 28.02
CA ALA A 1037 -6.21 -0.76 27.68
C ALA A 1037 -5.30 -1.59 26.73
N GLN A 1038 -5.50 -2.92 26.67
CA GLN A 1038 -4.78 -3.82 25.76
C GLN A 1038 -5.41 -3.87 24.35
N GLY A 1039 -6.56 -3.23 24.12
CA GLY A 1039 -7.26 -3.18 22.83
C GLY A 1039 -8.23 -4.32 22.57
N GLY A 1040 -8.50 -5.18 23.57
CA GLY A 1040 -9.52 -6.22 23.49
C GLY A 1040 -10.89 -5.71 23.92
N VAL A 1041 -11.95 -6.15 23.24
CA VAL A 1041 -13.34 -5.86 23.64
C VAL A 1041 -13.62 -6.53 24.98
N ASP A 1042 -14.01 -5.74 25.99
CA ASP A 1042 -14.33 -6.24 27.34
C ASP A 1042 -15.77 -5.96 27.77
N ALA A 1043 -16.51 -5.14 27.01
CA ALA A 1043 -17.94 -4.94 27.19
C ALA A 1043 -18.60 -4.41 25.91
N LEU A 1044 -19.90 -4.69 25.76
CA LEU A 1044 -20.74 -4.27 24.64
C LEU A 1044 -22.17 -4.15 25.15
N TRP A 1045 -22.86 -3.05 24.87
CA TRP A 1045 -24.25 -2.83 25.28
C TRP A 1045 -25.06 -2.08 24.21
N SER A 1046 -26.38 -2.25 24.28
CA SER A 1046 -27.34 -1.65 23.34
C SER A 1046 -28.00 -0.41 23.94
N LEU A 1047 -28.05 0.67 23.16
CA LEU A 1047 -28.82 1.88 23.43
C LEU A 1047 -30.24 1.78 22.88
N ARG A 1048 -30.50 0.86 21.95
CA ARG A 1048 -31.84 0.56 21.48
C ARG A 1048 -32.60 -0.16 22.60
N THR A 1049 -33.67 0.48 23.06
CA THR A 1049 -34.59 -0.04 24.09
C THR A 1049 -36.02 0.04 23.57
N ALA A 1050 -36.98 -0.57 24.27
CA ALA A 1050 -38.40 -0.45 23.89
C ALA A 1050 -38.89 1.01 23.80
N ALA A 1051 -38.30 1.93 24.57
CA ALA A 1051 -38.62 3.36 24.54
C ALA A 1051 -37.83 4.13 23.47
N MET A 1052 -36.76 3.54 22.92
CA MET A 1052 -35.81 4.18 22.00
C MET A 1052 -35.36 3.15 20.93
N PRO A 1053 -36.27 2.62 20.11
CA PRO A 1053 -35.97 1.50 19.21
C PRO A 1053 -35.02 1.86 18.06
N ASP A 1054 -34.88 3.15 17.79
CA ASP A 1054 -34.19 3.77 16.66
C ASP A 1054 -32.97 4.60 17.10
N ALA A 1055 -32.45 4.35 18.30
CA ALA A 1055 -31.26 5.04 18.79
C ALA A 1055 -30.07 4.82 17.83
N LYS A 1056 -29.50 5.93 17.32
CA LYS A 1056 -28.33 5.98 16.43
C LYS A 1056 -27.21 6.75 17.13
N PRO A 1057 -26.38 6.07 17.94
CA PRO A 1057 -25.32 6.70 18.70
C PRO A 1057 -24.17 7.09 17.79
N VAL A 1058 -23.93 8.38 17.61
CA VAL A 1058 -22.78 8.87 16.82
C VAL A 1058 -21.74 9.40 17.78
N GLY A 1059 -21.93 10.61 18.32
CA GLY A 1059 -21.01 11.22 19.28
C GLY A 1059 -20.98 10.47 20.61
N ILE A 1060 -19.80 10.41 21.22
CA ILE A 1060 -19.59 9.76 22.51
C ILE A 1060 -18.57 10.54 23.34
N ALA A 1061 -18.83 10.65 24.64
CA ALA A 1061 -17.93 11.30 25.59
C ALA A 1061 -17.95 10.59 26.94
N VAL A 1062 -16.82 10.59 27.64
CA VAL A 1062 -16.73 10.11 29.03
C VAL A 1062 -16.25 11.26 29.89
N ASP A 1063 -16.94 11.53 31.00
CA ASP A 1063 -16.52 12.58 31.93
C ASP A 1063 -15.49 12.10 32.97
N GLY A 1064 -14.93 13.02 33.74
CA GLY A 1064 -13.93 12.72 34.78
C GLY A 1064 -14.44 11.81 35.93
N ALA A 1065 -15.76 11.57 36.03
CA ALA A 1065 -16.35 10.62 36.95
C ALA A 1065 -16.58 9.23 36.31
N GLY A 1066 -16.19 9.04 35.05
CA GLY A 1066 -16.38 7.81 34.29
C GLY A 1066 -17.80 7.62 33.76
N ARG A 1067 -18.64 8.66 33.77
CA ARG A 1067 -20.00 8.58 33.22
C ARG A 1067 -19.96 8.76 31.71
N LEU A 1068 -20.75 7.94 31.01
CA LEU A 1068 -20.79 7.91 29.56
C LEU A 1068 -21.94 8.76 29.03
N TRP A 1069 -21.67 9.57 28.02
CA TRP A 1069 -22.62 10.43 27.34
C TRP A 1069 -22.61 10.11 25.85
N VAL A 1070 -23.79 9.99 25.25
CA VAL A 1070 -23.92 9.60 23.85
C VAL A 1070 -24.92 10.51 23.15
N ALA A 1071 -24.53 11.03 21.99
CA ALA A 1071 -25.40 11.78 21.11
C ALA A 1071 -26.12 10.80 20.16
N ASP A 1072 -27.45 10.71 20.33
CA ASP A 1072 -28.33 9.97 19.45
C ASP A 1072 -28.79 10.89 18.33
N VAL A 1073 -28.13 10.78 17.17
CA VAL A 1073 -28.33 11.66 16.02
C VAL A 1073 -29.75 11.54 15.48
N GLN A 1074 -30.28 10.31 15.40
CA GLN A 1074 -31.59 10.04 14.84
C GLN A 1074 -32.71 10.41 15.82
N GLY A 1075 -32.53 10.10 17.11
CA GLY A 1075 -33.48 10.48 18.15
C GLY A 1075 -33.42 11.96 18.53
N GLY A 1076 -32.46 12.73 18.03
CA GLY A 1076 -32.33 14.16 18.32
C GLY A 1076 -32.13 14.45 19.81
N ARG A 1077 -31.31 13.65 20.48
CA ARG A 1077 -31.16 13.67 21.95
C ARG A 1077 -29.76 13.31 22.43
N VAL A 1078 -29.46 13.70 23.65
CA VAL A 1078 -28.24 13.28 24.37
C VAL A 1078 -28.64 12.38 25.53
N LEU A 1079 -27.95 11.24 25.63
CA LEU A 1079 -28.20 10.21 26.62
C LEU A 1079 -27.06 10.17 27.64
N ARG A 1080 -27.40 10.03 28.92
CA ARG A 1080 -26.49 9.49 29.94
C ARG A 1080 -26.64 7.99 29.94
N VAL A 1081 -25.55 7.28 29.69
CA VAL A 1081 -25.53 5.83 29.55
C VAL A 1081 -24.86 5.24 30.78
N THR A 1082 -25.60 4.37 31.48
CA THR A 1082 -25.04 3.54 32.55
C THR A 1082 -24.89 2.13 32.01
N PRO A 1083 -23.66 1.66 31.74
CA PRO A 1083 -23.42 0.28 31.34
C PRO A 1083 -23.83 -0.65 32.49
N GLU A 1084 -24.70 -1.62 32.23
CA GLU A 1084 -24.88 -2.74 33.15
C GLU A 1084 -23.68 -3.67 32.94
N GLU A 1085 -22.88 -3.91 33.99
CA GLU A 1085 -21.80 -4.91 33.88
C GLU A 1085 -22.43 -6.31 33.74
N PRO A 1086 -21.96 -7.12 32.77
CA PRO A 1086 -22.53 -8.43 32.48
C PRO A 1086 -22.37 -9.45 33.63
#